data_AF-A0A2E5NUP4-F1
#
_entry.id   AF-A0A2E5NUP4-F1
#
_cell.length_a   1.000
_cell.length_b   1.000
_cell.length_c   1.000
_cell.angle_alpha   90.00
_cell.angle_beta   90.00
_cell.angle_gamma   90.00
#
_symmetry.space_group_name_H-M   'P 1'
#
loop_
_entity.id
_entity.type
_entity.pdbx_description
1 polymer ?
#
loop_
_entity_poly.entity_id
_entity_poly.type
_entity_poly.pdbx_seq_one_letter_code
_entity_poly.pdbx_strand_id
1 'polypeptide(L)'
;MTLKNPQPTVPYSLLFSLIILLLTAACTGGDQKGGASVTTDSMRSNPPVAASSPGTADAQAVRTPETTSSITGTTARSNRPATSTTSLANDSISGTALTSESADQTAEATTKQETGTISGLPDGQVIDGSYSDPRGELFSEFQDSFDRGRRFTGLDTFCRPPVQDPLTAPVNVEPGISADSITVVHLATRLEELSRIGFKLPLGDIDAMLSAFIDLVNGRCGGIHGRWLDLRTVEVSALGGRGFDIDTLREAACLEAIEIHQPAVVLAVTPIPGTASSCLTMRHRTAHLTTGGVSDSDLVLSGGRLQSLEVGDRSGLRFAVLTALDQGLLDEASIGIVVPDAPQRSDDLLASIAGALDGTGHEFQQYQVGCEGTTTCQVGLKAAVSSMVVDEVNVVIPLLNMTSLPWLVLEMLDQEMPQPLFIQSGLNGHGLDAIAARIAEFGGIPAGDYYDGTIVVDTSATGSHRIDGAERRPFDLMCARTWAELSDTPIPLVETTADDVHRSVLETCSLVRWIARAVDEAGPDPSLLGLQVSLANVGPLDVPDMRPTTVDDRHLRTLQVRRYEHPCRHGTGFGKSDGCLVPVGPPVILDRSGLPVTGLEPPRLPPNEVRVFVANGSGLSGVAGLATNLLRSADYDMASPGNASAVQESFAYYRPGHLGDARAVREVVSPYIRIEPMPASTEYVPQRSVARVRSADVVLVVGLDLARRISRSD
;
A
#
# COMPACT_ATOMS: atom_id res chain seq x y z
N MET A 1 -22.24 -31.11 -50.79
CA MET A 1 -21.88 -32.54 -51.05
C MET A 1 -20.44 -32.76 -50.60
N THR A 2 -20.10 -33.99 -50.18
CA THR A 2 -18.76 -34.66 -50.16
C THR A 2 -17.49 -33.86 -50.53
N LEU A 3 -16.30 -34.00 -49.92
CA LEU A 3 -15.68 -34.82 -48.84
C LEU A 3 -14.26 -34.20 -48.57
N LYS A 4 -13.37 -34.54 -47.60
CA LYS A 4 -13.23 -35.63 -46.60
C LYS A 4 -12.51 -35.11 -45.32
N ASN A 5 -12.25 -36.03 -44.39
CA ASN A 5 -11.61 -35.94 -43.05
C ASN A 5 -10.05 -35.86 -43.02
N PRO A 6 -9.40 -35.75 -41.82
CA PRO A 6 -8.12 -35.05 -41.58
C PRO A 6 -6.96 -35.96 -41.10
N GLN A 7 -5.87 -35.37 -40.53
CA GLN A 7 -4.94 -35.85 -39.47
C GLN A 7 -3.79 -34.83 -39.27
N PRO A 8 -2.96 -34.87 -38.19
CA PRO A 8 -3.29 -35.03 -36.76
C PRO A 8 -2.56 -33.98 -35.86
N THR A 9 -2.89 -33.93 -34.56
CA THR A 9 -2.13 -33.20 -33.53
C THR A 9 -1.08 -34.08 -32.84
N VAL A 10 -0.02 -33.47 -32.29
CA VAL A 10 1.07 -34.15 -31.54
C VAL A 10 1.15 -33.56 -30.13
N PRO A 11 1.23 -34.38 -29.06
CA PRO A 11 1.33 -33.88 -27.69
C PRO A 11 2.76 -33.47 -27.31
N TYR A 12 2.91 -32.36 -26.57
CA TYR A 12 4.20 -31.79 -26.18
C TYR A 12 4.97 -32.53 -25.07
N SER A 13 4.39 -33.61 -24.52
CA SER A 13 4.90 -34.33 -23.33
C SER A 13 6.19 -35.16 -23.55
N LEU A 14 6.84 -35.09 -24.71
CA LEU A 14 8.04 -35.86 -25.05
C LEU A 14 9.35 -35.06 -25.10
N LEU A 15 9.32 -33.72 -25.07
CA LEU A 15 10.57 -32.92 -25.06
C LEU A 15 11.24 -32.85 -23.69
N PHE A 16 10.46 -32.72 -22.60
CA PHE A 16 10.99 -32.49 -21.25
C PHE A 16 11.91 -33.62 -20.74
N SER A 17 11.57 -34.88 -21.02
CA SER A 17 12.32 -36.05 -20.55
C SER A 17 13.72 -36.18 -21.17
N LEU A 18 14.00 -35.51 -22.30
CA LEU A 18 15.27 -35.64 -23.01
C LEU A 18 16.36 -34.71 -22.46
N ILE A 19 15.98 -33.56 -21.88
CA ILE A 19 16.91 -32.56 -21.34
C ILE A 19 17.49 -33.02 -19.99
N ILE A 20 16.65 -33.63 -19.13
CA ILE A 20 17.06 -34.12 -17.80
C ILE A 20 18.13 -35.24 -17.91
N LEU A 21 18.13 -36.02 -18.99
CA LEU A 21 19.08 -37.11 -19.19
C LEU A 21 20.49 -36.67 -19.62
N LEU A 22 20.70 -35.38 -19.96
CA LEU A 22 21.97 -34.86 -20.46
C LEU A 22 22.83 -34.14 -19.39
N LEU A 23 22.25 -33.81 -18.23
CA LEU A 23 22.94 -33.06 -17.17
C LEU A 23 23.63 -33.93 -16.09
N THR A 24 23.38 -35.24 -16.08
CA THR A 24 23.95 -36.17 -15.08
C THR A 24 25.29 -36.79 -15.49
N ALA A 25 25.82 -36.45 -16.66
CA ALA A 25 26.98 -37.10 -17.29
C ALA A 25 28.30 -36.31 -17.20
N ALA A 26 28.46 -35.39 -16.23
CA ALA A 26 29.63 -34.51 -16.14
C ALA A 26 30.05 -34.13 -14.70
N CYS A 27 30.47 -35.09 -13.86
CA CYS A 27 31.45 -34.89 -12.76
C CYS A 27 31.75 -36.20 -11.97
N THR A 28 32.53 -37.12 -12.54
CA THR A 28 33.17 -38.21 -11.76
C THR A 28 34.57 -38.54 -12.28
N GLY A 29 35.55 -38.63 -11.37
CA GLY A 29 36.93 -39.04 -11.65
C GLY A 29 38.00 -38.07 -11.12
N GLY A 30 38.67 -38.44 -10.01
CA GLY A 30 39.69 -37.58 -9.39
C GLY A 30 40.13 -38.01 -7.98
N ASP A 31 40.51 -39.28 -7.81
CA ASP A 31 40.88 -39.86 -6.52
C ASP A 31 42.34 -39.50 -6.13
N GLN A 32 42.58 -38.91 -4.94
CA GLN A 32 43.77 -39.24 -4.16
C GLN A 32 43.77 -38.84 -2.67
N LYS A 33 44.57 -39.60 -1.92
CA LYS A 33 44.68 -39.63 -0.45
C LYS A 33 45.53 -38.50 0.13
N GLY A 34 45.23 -38.09 1.35
CA GLY A 34 46.18 -37.38 2.22
C GLY A 34 45.53 -36.83 3.48
N GLY A 35 45.95 -37.30 4.66
CA GLY A 35 45.45 -36.81 5.95
C GLY A 35 46.58 -36.44 6.89
N ALA A 36 46.42 -35.33 7.62
CA ALA A 36 47.25 -34.96 8.77
C ALA A 36 46.47 -33.98 9.66
N SER A 37 46.70 -34.04 10.97
CA SER A 37 46.28 -33.02 11.95
C SER A 37 47.53 -32.39 12.57
N VAL A 38 47.61 -31.06 12.56
CA VAL A 38 48.61 -30.27 13.30
C VAL A 38 47.96 -28.96 13.76
N THR A 39 48.31 -28.51 14.96
CA THR A 39 47.78 -27.31 15.63
C THR A 39 48.75 -26.12 15.55
N THR A 40 48.30 -24.93 16.04
CA THR A 40 49.13 -23.79 16.55
C THR A 40 50.00 -23.03 15.50
N ASP A 41 50.29 -21.72 15.61
CA ASP A 41 49.95 -20.68 16.61
C ASP A 41 50.00 -19.23 16.05
N SER A 42 49.39 -18.29 16.78
CA SER A 42 49.81 -16.91 17.10
C SER A 42 50.05 -15.78 16.07
N MET A 43 49.43 -14.63 16.40
CA MET A 43 49.93 -13.24 16.28
C MET A 43 50.05 -12.62 14.86
N ARG A 44 49.95 -11.30 14.62
CA ARG A 44 49.77 -10.03 15.40
C ARG A 44 49.19 -8.98 14.39
N SER A 45 48.74 -7.75 14.68
CA SER A 45 48.63 -6.91 15.89
C SER A 45 47.75 -5.68 15.59
N ASN A 46 46.92 -5.24 16.54
CA ASN A 46 46.45 -3.84 16.62
C ASN A 46 47.47 -2.97 17.38
N PRO A 47 47.58 -1.67 17.05
CA PRO A 47 47.99 -0.62 18.00
C PRO A 47 46.81 0.33 18.36
N PRO A 48 46.85 1.05 19.51
CA PRO A 48 45.64 1.62 20.15
C PRO A 48 45.81 3.11 20.56
N VAL A 49 45.02 3.56 21.57
CA VAL A 49 45.20 4.80 22.40
C VAL A 49 44.62 6.08 21.73
N ALA A 50 43.98 7.05 22.42
CA ALA A 50 43.83 7.32 23.86
C ALA A 50 42.39 7.69 24.31
N ALA A 51 42.17 7.73 25.63
CA ALA A 51 41.06 8.46 26.26
C ALA A 51 41.59 9.67 27.06
N SER A 52 40.81 10.75 27.18
CA SER A 52 41.18 11.91 28.01
C SER A 52 39.97 12.74 28.49
N SER A 53 39.71 12.64 29.79
CA SER A 53 39.10 13.68 30.66
C SER A 53 40.21 14.15 31.63
N PRO A 54 40.18 15.35 32.27
CA PRO A 54 38.98 16.01 32.81
C PRO A 54 38.94 17.57 32.71
N GLY A 55 37.88 18.17 33.26
CA GLY A 55 37.78 19.60 33.58
C GLY A 55 36.52 19.88 34.42
N THR A 56 36.64 20.64 35.51
CA THR A 56 35.59 20.78 36.54
C THR A 56 35.40 22.23 36.99
N ALA A 57 34.18 22.57 37.44
CA ALA A 57 33.77 23.89 37.95
C ALA A 57 33.74 25.02 36.89
N ASP A 58 32.91 26.06 37.02
CA ASP A 58 32.30 26.62 38.24
C ASP A 58 30.82 27.04 38.05
N ALA A 59 30.14 27.36 39.16
CA ALA A 59 28.72 27.72 39.18
C ALA A 59 28.49 29.23 39.28
N GLN A 60 27.48 29.74 38.58
CA GLN A 60 26.79 30.97 39.00
C GLN A 60 25.36 31.03 38.46
N ALA A 61 24.49 31.73 39.20
CA ALA A 61 23.05 31.76 38.99
C ALA A 61 22.53 33.20 38.80
N VAL A 62 21.21 33.31 38.67
CA VAL A 62 20.42 34.55 38.72
C VAL A 62 20.55 35.47 37.49
N ARG A 63 19.53 35.44 36.62
CA ARG A 63 18.57 36.56 36.45
C ARG A 63 17.46 36.20 35.46
N THR A 64 16.24 36.10 35.97
CA THR A 64 15.06 36.58 35.22
C THR A 64 15.16 38.10 35.03
N PRO A 65 14.47 38.64 34.03
CA PRO A 65 13.39 39.55 34.39
C PRO A 65 12.08 39.21 33.68
N GLU A 66 10.98 39.27 34.44
CA GLU A 66 9.65 39.49 33.87
C GLU A 66 9.58 40.92 33.32
N THR A 67 8.82 41.16 32.26
CA THR A 67 8.22 42.48 32.03
C THR A 67 6.87 42.33 31.32
N THR A 68 5.81 42.71 32.02
CA THR A 68 4.41 42.55 31.62
C THR A 68 3.90 43.77 30.84
N SER A 69 3.08 43.56 29.81
CA SER A 69 2.07 44.52 29.29
C SER A 69 1.06 43.75 28.42
N SER A 70 -0.18 43.45 28.84
CA SER A 70 -1.35 44.33 29.07
C SER A 70 -1.90 44.96 27.77
N ILE A 71 -2.88 44.33 27.09
CA ILE A 71 -4.35 44.30 27.37
C ILE A 71 -5.10 45.55 26.86
N THR A 72 -5.90 45.33 25.80
CA THR A 72 -7.30 45.78 25.52
C THR A 72 -7.73 45.00 24.26
N GLY A 73 -8.96 44.50 24.04
CA GLY A 73 -10.30 45.02 24.35
C GLY A 73 -10.98 45.37 23.01
N THR A 74 -12.19 44.92 22.63
CA THR A 74 -13.35 44.46 23.42
C THR A 74 -14.27 43.51 22.62
N THR A 75 -15.15 42.80 23.33
CA THR A 75 -16.09 41.74 22.88
C THR A 75 -17.23 42.17 21.94
N ALA A 76 -17.77 41.20 21.20
CA ALA A 76 -19.22 41.05 20.96
C ALA A 76 -19.65 39.60 21.24
N ARG A 77 -20.83 39.39 21.87
CA ARG A 77 -21.38 38.07 22.24
C ARG A 77 -22.90 38.10 22.09
N SER A 78 -23.50 37.04 21.56
CA SER A 78 -24.96 36.87 21.55
C SER A 78 -25.33 35.42 21.80
N ASN A 79 -26.10 35.16 22.87
CA ASN A 79 -26.70 33.87 23.17
C ASN A 79 -28.22 33.97 22.98
N ARG A 80 -28.86 32.99 22.33
CA ARG A 80 -30.14 32.46 22.82
C ARG A 80 -30.44 31.04 22.30
N PRO A 81 -30.85 30.09 23.16
CA PRO A 81 -31.26 28.76 22.74
C PRO A 81 -32.76 28.69 22.37
N ALA A 82 -33.14 27.61 21.68
CA ALA A 82 -34.52 27.15 21.55
C ALA A 82 -34.73 25.85 22.36
N THR A 83 -35.98 25.52 22.67
CA THR A 83 -36.36 24.39 23.56
C THR A 83 -37.66 23.75 23.03
N SER A 84 -38.09 22.64 23.65
CA SER A 84 -39.37 21.92 23.45
C SER A 84 -39.38 20.89 22.30
N THR A 85 -40.02 19.72 22.40
CA THR A 85 -40.75 19.13 23.56
C THR A 85 -40.76 17.59 23.55
N THR A 86 -41.04 17.00 24.70
CA THR A 86 -41.28 15.55 24.91
C THR A 86 -42.63 15.05 24.37
N SER A 87 -42.67 13.78 23.96
CA SER A 87 -43.86 12.93 24.14
C SER A 87 -43.45 11.49 24.45
N LEU A 88 -43.87 10.97 25.60
CA LEU A 88 -43.79 9.55 25.95
C LEU A 88 -45.02 8.81 25.44
N ALA A 89 -44.85 7.56 25.03
CA ALA A 89 -45.91 6.56 25.00
C ALA A 89 -45.30 5.22 25.43
N ASN A 90 -45.83 4.63 26.49
CA ASN A 90 -45.53 3.25 26.84
C ASN A 90 -46.33 2.33 25.91
N ASP A 91 -45.85 1.10 25.68
CA ASP A 91 -46.50 0.02 26.42
C ASP A 91 -45.51 -1.10 26.76
N SER A 92 -45.93 -2.00 27.64
CA SER A 92 -45.10 -3.06 28.24
C SER A 92 -45.84 -4.39 28.25
N ILE A 93 -45.11 -5.51 28.36
CA ILE A 93 -45.38 -6.64 29.29
C ILE A 93 -44.43 -7.84 29.04
N SER A 94 -44.10 -8.54 30.13
CA SER A 94 -43.36 -9.82 30.25
C SER A 94 -43.98 -10.98 29.44
N GLY A 95 -43.33 -12.13 29.18
CA GLY A 95 -42.04 -12.69 29.63
C GLY A 95 -42.20 -14.14 30.14
N THR A 96 -41.09 -14.79 30.55
CA THR A 96 -41.04 -16.08 31.32
C THR A 96 -41.00 -17.42 30.56
N ALA A 97 -39.77 -17.83 30.19
CA ALA A 97 -39.10 -19.10 30.55
C ALA A 97 -39.77 -20.51 30.47
N LEU A 98 -39.05 -21.42 29.77
CA LEU A 98 -38.63 -22.80 30.13
C LEU A 98 -39.61 -23.99 30.25
N THR A 99 -39.23 -25.09 29.57
CA THR A 99 -39.37 -26.57 29.81
C THR A 99 -39.87 -27.33 28.56
N SER A 100 -39.49 -28.58 28.24
CA SER A 100 -38.22 -29.35 28.36
C SER A 100 -38.41 -30.73 27.67
N GLU A 101 -37.32 -31.39 27.26
CA GLU A 101 -37.21 -32.83 26.86
C GLU A 101 -37.81 -33.33 25.51
N SER A 102 -36.89 -33.53 24.55
CA SER A 102 -36.59 -34.81 23.85
C SER A 102 -37.65 -35.63 23.11
N ALA A 103 -37.51 -35.76 21.78
CA ALA A 103 -37.33 -37.06 21.09
C ALA A 103 -36.91 -36.92 19.61
N ASP A 104 -36.14 -37.88 19.12
CA ASP A 104 -35.49 -37.99 17.80
C ASP A 104 -36.43 -38.33 16.63
N GLN A 105 -36.34 -37.61 15.49
CA GLN A 105 -36.28 -38.20 14.14
C GLN A 105 -36.03 -37.20 12.99
N THR A 106 -35.38 -37.70 11.93
CA THR A 106 -34.98 -36.98 10.71
C THR A 106 -36.13 -36.70 9.73
N ALA A 107 -36.19 -35.48 9.20
CA ALA A 107 -36.76 -35.18 7.87
C ALA A 107 -36.16 -33.89 7.29
N GLU A 108 -35.71 -33.91 6.04
CA GLU A 108 -35.36 -32.69 5.31
C GLU A 108 -36.64 -31.93 4.92
N ALA A 109 -36.81 -30.70 5.40
CA ALA A 109 -37.93 -29.84 5.06
C ALA A 109 -37.43 -28.42 4.75
N THR A 110 -37.24 -28.13 3.46
CA THR A 110 -36.73 -26.85 2.93
C THR A 110 -37.72 -25.71 3.17
N THR A 111 -37.79 -25.25 4.42
CA THR A 111 -38.65 -24.15 4.83
C THR A 111 -37.97 -22.85 4.44
N LYS A 112 -38.52 -22.17 3.42
CA LYS A 112 -38.12 -20.79 3.08
C LYS A 112 -38.46 -19.89 4.27
N GLN A 113 -37.47 -19.60 5.10
CA GLN A 113 -37.57 -18.54 6.08
C GLN A 113 -37.68 -17.21 5.31
N GLU A 114 -38.72 -16.42 5.61
CA GLU A 114 -38.93 -15.14 4.92
C GLU A 114 -37.81 -14.17 5.33
N THR A 115 -36.83 -14.01 4.45
CA THR A 115 -35.77 -13.02 4.60
C THR A 115 -36.39 -11.63 4.66
N GLY A 116 -36.25 -10.96 5.80
CA GLY A 116 -36.61 -9.56 5.95
C GLY A 116 -35.94 -8.75 4.83
N THR A 117 -36.70 -7.87 4.18
CA THR A 117 -36.25 -7.17 2.97
C THR A 117 -35.21 -6.10 3.32
N ILE A 118 -33.94 -6.51 3.40
CA ILE A 118 -32.82 -5.57 3.35
C ILE A 118 -32.93 -4.86 2.00
N SER A 119 -33.24 -3.56 2.03
CA SER A 119 -33.12 -2.71 0.85
C SER A 119 -31.63 -2.68 0.49
N GLY A 120 -31.26 -3.28 -0.64
CA GLY A 120 -29.91 -3.13 -1.18
C GLY A 120 -29.58 -1.66 -1.36
N LEU A 121 -28.29 -1.32 -1.37
CA LEU A 121 -27.84 0.06 -1.48
C LEU A 121 -28.41 0.74 -2.75
N PRO A 122 -28.65 2.06 -2.71
CA PRO A 122 -28.91 2.83 -3.93
C PRO A 122 -27.70 2.78 -4.85
N ASP A 123 -27.91 2.82 -6.17
CA ASP A 123 -26.85 3.08 -7.14
C ASP A 123 -26.54 4.58 -7.15
N GLY A 124 -25.26 4.96 -7.00
CA GLY A 124 -24.83 6.36 -7.08
C GLY A 124 -25.07 6.96 -8.47
N GLN A 125 -25.54 8.20 -8.52
CA GLN A 125 -26.03 8.79 -9.78
C GLN A 125 -24.94 9.55 -10.54
N VAL A 126 -24.71 9.15 -11.79
CA VAL A 126 -23.88 9.88 -12.76
C VAL A 126 -24.77 10.79 -13.60
N ILE A 127 -24.46 12.08 -13.66
CA ILE A 127 -25.19 13.09 -14.43
C ILE A 127 -24.21 13.74 -15.42
N ASP A 128 -24.54 13.69 -16.71
CA ASP A 128 -23.72 14.20 -17.83
C ASP A 128 -22.24 13.74 -17.80
N GLY A 129 -21.96 12.60 -17.16
CA GLY A 129 -20.63 12.00 -17.02
C GLY A 129 -19.85 12.37 -15.76
N SER A 130 -20.33 13.32 -14.95
CA SER A 130 -19.79 13.60 -13.60
C SER A 130 -20.58 12.86 -12.52
N TYR A 131 -19.96 12.68 -11.35
CA TYR A 131 -20.50 12.04 -10.16
C TYR A 131 -20.16 12.91 -8.94
N SER A 132 -21.19 13.51 -8.34
CA SER A 132 -21.06 14.31 -7.11
C SER A 132 -21.02 13.36 -5.91
N ASP A 133 -19.85 13.19 -5.31
CA ASP A 133 -19.67 12.26 -4.19
C ASP A 133 -20.35 12.78 -2.91
N PRO A 134 -21.27 12.02 -2.27
CA PRO A 134 -21.99 12.48 -1.08
C PRO A 134 -21.12 12.59 0.18
N ARG A 135 -19.86 12.13 0.18
CA ARG A 135 -18.95 12.20 1.34
C ARG A 135 -18.39 13.59 1.61
N GLY A 136 -18.57 14.56 0.70
CA GLY A 136 -18.26 15.97 0.92
C GLY A 136 -17.44 16.62 -0.19
N GLU A 137 -17.21 17.92 -0.05
CA GLU A 137 -16.57 18.79 -1.04
C GLU A 137 -15.27 18.20 -1.60
N LEU A 138 -14.32 17.83 -0.72
CA LEU A 138 -13.01 17.27 -1.12
C LEU A 138 -13.09 15.93 -1.86
N PHE A 139 -14.16 15.15 -1.67
CA PHE A 139 -14.43 13.95 -2.46
C PHE A 139 -15.04 14.30 -3.83
N SER A 140 -15.96 15.27 -3.89
CA SER A 140 -16.56 15.72 -5.15
C SER A 140 -15.53 16.41 -6.05
N GLU A 141 -14.70 17.30 -5.50
CA GLU A 141 -13.56 17.91 -6.20
C GLU A 141 -12.65 16.84 -6.82
N PHE A 142 -12.50 15.67 -6.16
CA PHE A 142 -11.62 14.62 -6.65
C PHE A 142 -12.23 13.93 -7.87
N GLN A 143 -13.55 13.73 -7.90
CA GLN A 143 -14.24 13.20 -9.08
C GLN A 143 -14.21 14.17 -10.26
N ASP A 144 -14.38 15.47 -9.99
CA ASP A 144 -14.28 16.53 -11.00
C ASP A 144 -12.82 16.75 -11.48
N SER A 145 -11.81 16.25 -10.75
CA SER A 145 -10.40 16.26 -11.17
C SER A 145 -10.07 15.26 -12.30
N PHE A 146 -11.00 14.35 -12.65
CA PHE A 146 -10.85 13.45 -13.79
C PHE A 146 -11.39 14.08 -15.08
N ASP A 147 -10.61 13.97 -16.15
CA ASP A 147 -11.15 14.05 -17.51
C ASP A 147 -11.96 12.77 -17.81
N ARG A 148 -13.20 12.71 -17.31
CA ARG A 148 -14.17 11.62 -17.49
C ARG A 148 -14.59 11.41 -18.96
N GLY A 149 -14.18 12.31 -19.86
CA GLY A 149 -14.36 12.19 -21.32
C GLY A 149 -13.38 11.25 -22.00
N ARG A 150 -12.20 10.98 -21.40
CA ARG A 150 -11.18 10.11 -22.02
C ARG A 150 -11.61 8.66 -22.19
N ARG A 151 -10.78 7.95 -22.95
CA ARG A 151 -10.99 6.58 -23.41
C ARG A 151 -11.13 5.55 -22.30
N PHE A 152 -10.43 5.73 -21.18
CA PHE A 152 -10.34 4.77 -20.06
C PHE A 152 -10.66 5.40 -18.68
N THR A 153 -11.49 6.44 -18.64
CA THR A 153 -11.85 7.18 -17.40
C THR A 153 -13.36 7.27 -17.15
N GLY A 154 -14.19 6.72 -18.04
CA GLY A 154 -15.64 6.74 -17.91
C GLY A 154 -16.18 5.96 -16.70
N LEU A 155 -17.33 6.38 -16.20
CA LEU A 155 -18.09 5.69 -15.14
C LEU A 155 -19.26 4.86 -15.70
N ASP A 156 -19.60 5.08 -16.97
CA ASP A 156 -20.64 4.40 -17.76
C ASP A 156 -20.15 3.09 -18.40
N THR A 157 -18.85 3.01 -18.69
CA THR A 157 -18.19 1.88 -19.38
C THR A 157 -16.75 1.76 -18.91
N PHE A 158 -16.17 0.56 -18.99
CA PHE A 158 -14.74 0.36 -18.72
C PHE A 158 -13.88 1.19 -19.68
N CYS A 159 -14.29 1.26 -20.95
CA CYS A 159 -13.56 1.96 -22.00
C CYS A 159 -14.49 2.44 -23.13
N ARG A 160 -13.96 3.34 -23.96
CA ARG A 160 -14.58 3.76 -25.22
C ARG A 160 -13.70 3.32 -26.41
N PRO A 161 -14.27 3.03 -27.60
CA PRO A 161 -13.49 2.75 -28.80
C PRO A 161 -12.53 3.89 -29.15
N PRO A 162 -11.43 3.65 -29.89
CA PRO A 162 -10.58 4.72 -30.38
C PRO A 162 -11.37 5.62 -31.35
N VAL A 163 -11.12 6.93 -31.29
CA VAL A 163 -11.83 7.91 -32.14
C VAL A 163 -11.35 7.85 -33.60
N GLN A 164 -10.11 7.41 -33.82
CA GLN A 164 -9.47 7.23 -35.13
C GLN A 164 -8.50 6.05 -35.07
N ASP A 165 -8.26 5.40 -36.21
CA ASP A 165 -7.19 4.40 -36.35
C ASP A 165 -5.80 5.05 -36.18
N PRO A 166 -4.76 4.28 -35.77
CA PRO A 166 -3.39 4.78 -35.71
C PRO A 166 -2.90 5.34 -37.06
N LEU A 167 -2.38 6.57 -37.04
CA LEU A 167 -1.85 7.26 -38.24
C LEU A 167 -0.66 6.54 -38.88
N THR A 168 0.05 5.73 -38.10
CA THR A 168 1.16 4.88 -38.51
C THR A 168 1.00 3.50 -37.88
N ALA A 169 1.43 2.46 -38.60
CA ALA A 169 1.48 1.12 -38.03
C ALA A 169 2.55 1.06 -36.91
N PRO A 170 2.25 0.40 -35.77
CA PRO A 170 3.21 0.08 -34.72
C PRO A 170 4.56 -0.47 -35.19
N VAL A 171 5.62 -0.17 -34.43
CA VAL A 171 6.97 -0.75 -34.62
C VAL A 171 7.48 -1.48 -33.37
N ASN A 172 8.45 -2.37 -33.55
CA ASN A 172 9.20 -2.91 -32.42
C ASN A 172 10.05 -1.78 -31.80
N VAL A 173 9.91 -1.53 -30.50
CA VAL A 173 10.67 -0.48 -29.79
C VAL A 173 11.83 -1.12 -29.04
N GLU A 174 11.54 -1.97 -28.06
CA GLU A 174 12.51 -2.65 -27.18
C GLU A 174 11.84 -3.86 -26.49
N PRO A 175 12.54 -4.69 -25.68
CA PRO A 175 11.91 -5.83 -25.00
C PRO A 175 10.66 -5.44 -24.20
N GLY A 176 9.62 -6.24 -24.30
CA GLY A 176 8.30 -5.95 -23.72
C GLY A 176 7.44 -4.96 -24.51
N ILE A 177 7.95 -4.29 -25.56
CA ILE A 177 7.22 -3.39 -26.44
C ILE A 177 7.53 -3.72 -27.91
N SER A 178 6.77 -4.70 -28.45
CA SER A 178 6.85 -5.13 -29.85
C SER A 178 5.96 -4.28 -30.76
N ALA A 179 5.89 -4.59 -32.06
CA ALA A 179 4.90 -4.01 -32.97
C ALA A 179 3.47 -4.51 -32.67
N ASP A 180 3.32 -5.76 -32.26
CA ASP A 180 2.00 -6.37 -32.06
C ASP A 180 1.45 -6.15 -30.63
N SER A 181 2.34 -6.06 -29.62
CA SER A 181 1.94 -6.09 -28.22
C SER A 181 2.87 -5.37 -27.24
N ILE A 182 2.32 -5.05 -26.06
CA ILE A 182 3.04 -4.68 -24.84
C ILE A 182 2.87 -5.81 -23.83
N THR A 183 3.97 -6.39 -23.35
CA THR A 183 3.95 -7.55 -22.43
C THR A 183 3.75 -7.12 -20.98
N VAL A 184 2.75 -7.72 -20.35
CA VAL A 184 2.36 -7.50 -18.96
C VAL A 184 2.45 -8.83 -18.21
N VAL A 185 3.18 -8.87 -17.08
CA VAL A 185 3.27 -10.08 -16.23
C VAL A 185 2.43 -9.89 -14.97
N HIS A 186 1.55 -10.84 -14.67
CA HIS A 186 0.96 -11.04 -13.36
C HIS A 186 1.89 -11.91 -12.50
N LEU A 187 2.17 -11.47 -11.28
CA LEU A 187 2.70 -12.35 -10.24
C LEU A 187 1.52 -12.91 -9.42
N ALA A 188 1.14 -14.15 -9.71
CA ALA A 188 -0.01 -14.81 -9.09
C ALA A 188 0.38 -15.52 -7.79
N THR A 189 -0.05 -14.98 -6.64
CA THR A 189 0.14 -15.64 -5.34
C THR A 189 -0.72 -16.90 -5.24
N ARG A 190 -0.09 -18.04 -4.93
CA ARG A 190 -0.71 -19.36 -4.84
C ARG A 190 -1.55 -19.55 -3.56
N LEU A 191 -2.75 -18.97 -3.56
CA LEU A 191 -3.72 -18.98 -2.45
C LEU A 191 -4.20 -20.39 -2.06
N GLU A 192 -4.04 -21.38 -2.95
CA GLU A 192 -4.35 -22.78 -2.65
C GLU A 192 -3.32 -23.42 -1.72
N GLU A 193 -2.15 -22.80 -1.51
CA GLU A 193 -1.21 -23.17 -0.44
C GLU A 193 -1.79 -22.82 0.94
N LEU A 194 -2.33 -21.60 1.11
CA LEU A 194 -2.98 -21.16 2.36
C LEU A 194 -4.15 -22.09 2.74
N SER A 195 -4.90 -22.54 1.73
CA SER A 195 -6.01 -23.49 1.92
C SER A 195 -5.57 -24.84 2.50
N ARG A 196 -4.30 -25.27 2.31
CA ARG A 196 -3.78 -26.54 2.87
C ARG A 196 -3.54 -26.47 4.38
N ILE A 197 -3.41 -25.27 4.95
CA ILE A 197 -3.26 -25.03 6.40
C ILE A 197 -4.57 -24.52 7.04
N GLY A 198 -5.71 -24.63 6.35
CA GLY A 198 -7.02 -24.16 6.82
C GLY A 198 -7.33 -22.69 6.49
N PHE A 199 -6.35 -21.90 6.07
CA PHE A 199 -6.49 -20.48 5.74
C PHE A 199 -7.01 -20.26 4.30
N LYS A 200 -8.19 -20.77 3.98
CA LYS A 200 -8.83 -20.45 2.68
C LYS A 200 -9.32 -19.00 2.67
N LEU A 201 -8.85 -18.20 1.72
CA LEU A 201 -9.39 -16.88 1.40
C LEU A 201 -10.40 -16.97 0.25
N PRO A 202 -11.62 -16.39 0.37
CA PRO A 202 -12.64 -16.45 -0.67
C PRO A 202 -12.54 -15.27 -1.65
N LEU A 203 -11.40 -15.13 -2.35
CA LEU A 203 -11.15 -13.98 -3.25
C LEU A 203 -11.67 -14.17 -4.69
N GLY A 204 -12.11 -15.38 -5.04
CA GLY A 204 -12.42 -15.77 -6.42
C GLY A 204 -11.19 -16.22 -7.21
N ASP A 205 -11.29 -16.18 -8.54
CA ASP A 205 -10.21 -16.52 -9.47
C ASP A 205 -9.60 -15.23 -10.05
N ILE A 206 -8.45 -14.83 -9.53
CA ILE A 206 -7.77 -13.58 -9.86
C ILE A 206 -7.21 -13.59 -11.29
N ASP A 207 -6.67 -14.73 -11.75
CA ASP A 207 -6.14 -14.85 -13.11
C ASP A 207 -7.27 -14.80 -14.15
N ALA A 208 -8.45 -15.37 -13.85
CA ALA A 208 -9.64 -15.23 -14.70
C ALA A 208 -10.14 -13.77 -14.73
N MET A 209 -10.19 -13.07 -13.59
CA MET A 209 -10.54 -11.64 -13.55
C MET A 209 -9.59 -10.80 -14.40
N LEU A 210 -8.28 -11.01 -14.23
CA LEU A 210 -7.26 -10.24 -14.94
C LEU A 210 -7.29 -10.52 -16.45
N SER A 211 -7.43 -11.79 -16.83
CA SER A 211 -7.59 -12.19 -18.23
C SER A 211 -8.82 -11.52 -18.87
N ALA A 212 -9.97 -11.52 -18.19
CA ALA A 212 -11.19 -10.90 -18.70
C ALA A 212 -11.05 -9.38 -18.93
N PHE A 213 -10.43 -8.64 -18.01
CA PHE A 213 -10.19 -7.21 -18.20
C PHE A 213 -9.12 -6.90 -19.26
N ILE A 214 -8.13 -7.77 -19.46
CA ILE A 214 -7.16 -7.66 -20.57
C ILE A 214 -7.83 -7.98 -21.92
N ASP A 215 -8.63 -9.04 -22.01
CA ASP A 215 -9.41 -9.39 -23.20
C ASP A 215 -10.45 -8.32 -23.55
N LEU A 216 -10.97 -7.60 -22.55
CA LEU A 216 -11.82 -6.43 -22.75
C LEU A 216 -11.05 -5.28 -23.43
N VAL A 217 -9.84 -4.95 -22.95
CA VAL A 217 -8.94 -3.95 -23.57
C VAL A 217 -8.59 -4.35 -25.00
N ASN A 218 -8.19 -5.59 -25.19
CA ASN A 218 -7.77 -6.14 -26.48
C ASN A 218 -8.93 -6.19 -27.48
N GLY A 219 -10.06 -6.79 -27.08
CA GLY A 219 -11.23 -7.00 -27.93
C GLY A 219 -12.16 -5.81 -28.03
N ARG A 220 -12.94 -5.52 -26.97
CA ARG A 220 -14.04 -4.53 -27.05
C ARG A 220 -13.55 -3.09 -27.10
N CYS A 221 -12.43 -2.77 -26.43
CA CYS A 221 -11.84 -1.43 -26.52
C CYS A 221 -11.05 -1.24 -27.81
N GLY A 222 -10.57 -2.33 -28.45
CA GLY A 222 -9.81 -2.31 -29.70
C GLY A 222 -8.29 -2.10 -29.54
N GLY A 223 -7.68 -2.66 -28.50
CA GLY A 223 -6.25 -2.51 -28.20
C GLY A 223 -5.86 -1.08 -27.80
N ILE A 224 -4.57 -0.74 -27.81
CA ILE A 224 -4.07 0.60 -27.51
C ILE A 224 -3.02 1.00 -28.54
N HIS A 225 -3.26 2.10 -29.27
CA HIS A 225 -2.44 2.55 -30.40
C HIS A 225 -2.10 1.43 -31.42
N GLY A 226 -3.04 0.51 -31.65
CA GLY A 226 -2.87 -0.64 -32.56
C GLY A 226 -2.21 -1.88 -31.94
N ARG A 227 -1.79 -1.84 -30.68
CA ARG A 227 -1.19 -2.97 -29.95
C ARG A 227 -2.17 -3.67 -29.00
N TRP A 228 -1.84 -4.91 -28.70
CA TRP A 228 -2.50 -5.75 -27.70
C TRP A 228 -1.72 -5.70 -26.37
N LEU A 229 -2.40 -5.87 -25.23
CA LEU A 229 -1.74 -6.21 -23.97
C LEU A 229 -1.55 -7.73 -23.92
N ASP A 230 -0.29 -8.18 -23.90
CA ASP A 230 0.10 -9.59 -23.86
C ASP A 230 0.29 -10.03 -22.40
N LEU A 231 -0.75 -10.63 -21.81
CA LEU A 231 -0.72 -11.09 -20.43
C LEU A 231 0.06 -12.41 -20.28
N ARG A 232 0.95 -12.44 -19.31
CA ARG A 232 1.70 -13.61 -18.83
C ARG A 232 1.45 -13.76 -17.33
N THR A 233 1.47 -14.98 -16.79
CA THR A 233 1.37 -15.24 -15.35
C THR A 233 2.60 -16.02 -14.88
N VAL A 234 3.20 -15.59 -13.78
CA VAL A 234 4.25 -16.30 -13.05
C VAL A 234 3.74 -16.58 -11.64
N GLU A 235 3.82 -17.85 -11.20
CA GLU A 235 3.32 -18.28 -9.89
C GLU A 235 4.28 -17.91 -8.75
N VAL A 236 3.76 -17.37 -7.66
CA VAL A 236 4.50 -17.02 -6.44
C VAL A 236 3.98 -17.82 -5.26
N SER A 237 4.87 -18.31 -4.39
CA SER A 237 4.46 -19.06 -3.20
C SER A 237 3.79 -18.15 -2.17
N ALA A 238 2.75 -18.67 -1.49
CA ALA A 238 2.10 -17.98 -0.38
C ALA A 238 2.66 -18.38 0.99
N LEU A 239 3.28 -19.58 1.10
CA LEU A 239 3.81 -20.13 2.37
C LEU A 239 5.33 -20.42 2.36
N GLY A 240 5.95 -20.51 1.18
CA GLY A 240 7.35 -20.90 1.00
C GLY A 240 7.55 -22.43 1.00
N GLY A 241 8.74 -22.88 1.39
CA GLY A 241 9.03 -24.29 1.64
C GLY A 241 9.73 -25.01 0.48
N ARG A 242 9.54 -26.34 0.40
CA ARG A 242 10.34 -27.26 -0.45
C ARG A 242 11.87 -27.20 -0.19
N GLY A 243 12.29 -26.69 0.96
CA GLY A 243 13.70 -26.50 1.32
C GLY A 243 14.26 -25.11 1.01
N PHE A 244 13.42 -24.18 0.54
CA PHE A 244 13.76 -22.78 0.33
C PHE A 244 12.88 -21.88 1.21
N ASP A 245 13.43 -20.74 1.63
CA ASP A 245 12.67 -19.68 2.27
C ASP A 245 11.73 -18.97 1.26
N ILE A 246 10.80 -18.19 1.79
CA ILE A 246 9.79 -17.49 1.00
C ILE A 246 10.39 -16.41 0.06
N ASP A 247 11.47 -15.73 0.46
CA ASP A 247 12.04 -14.62 -0.30
C ASP A 247 12.96 -15.10 -1.43
N THR A 248 13.65 -16.24 -1.28
CA THR A 248 14.30 -16.96 -2.38
C THR A 248 13.30 -17.36 -3.46
N LEU A 249 12.08 -17.77 -3.09
CA LEU A 249 11.03 -18.16 -4.05
C LEU A 249 10.39 -16.94 -4.74
N ARG A 250 10.24 -15.81 -4.04
CA ARG A 250 9.84 -14.52 -4.63
C ARG A 250 10.90 -13.98 -5.61
N GLU A 251 12.18 -14.13 -5.25
CA GLU A 251 13.30 -13.75 -6.09
C GLU A 251 13.33 -14.58 -7.39
N ALA A 252 13.09 -15.90 -7.29
CA ALA A 252 13.00 -16.78 -8.46
C ALA A 252 11.86 -16.35 -9.41
N ALA A 253 10.69 -15.99 -8.88
CA ALA A 253 9.57 -15.47 -9.69
C ALA A 253 9.87 -14.11 -10.33
N CYS A 254 10.61 -13.22 -9.65
CA CYS A 254 11.13 -11.98 -10.26
C CYS A 254 12.05 -12.29 -11.44
N LEU A 255 13.00 -13.22 -11.28
CA LEU A 255 13.93 -13.60 -12.35
C LEU A 255 13.21 -14.29 -13.52
N GLU A 256 12.22 -15.16 -13.26
CA GLU A 256 11.38 -15.75 -14.30
C GLU A 256 10.62 -14.68 -15.09
N ALA A 257 9.98 -13.73 -14.40
CA ALA A 257 9.31 -12.60 -15.05
C ALA A 257 10.28 -11.80 -15.94
N ILE A 258 11.45 -11.40 -15.43
CA ILE A 258 12.38 -10.54 -16.16
C ILE A 258 13.13 -11.27 -17.28
N GLU A 259 13.65 -12.47 -17.02
CA GLU A 259 14.54 -13.17 -17.95
C GLU A 259 13.78 -13.97 -19.03
N ILE A 260 12.58 -14.48 -18.72
CA ILE A 260 11.78 -15.27 -19.67
C ILE A 260 10.72 -14.41 -20.38
N HIS A 261 10.00 -13.54 -19.66
CA HIS A 261 8.89 -12.77 -20.24
C HIS A 261 9.26 -11.35 -20.67
N GLN A 262 10.37 -10.79 -20.17
CA GLN A 262 10.86 -9.44 -20.50
C GLN A 262 9.76 -8.34 -20.48
N PRO A 263 8.92 -8.25 -19.43
CA PRO A 263 7.73 -7.40 -19.40
C PRO A 263 8.05 -5.90 -19.40
N ALA A 264 7.15 -5.13 -20.00
CA ALA A 264 7.12 -3.69 -19.83
C ALA A 264 6.54 -3.28 -18.47
N VAL A 265 5.56 -4.05 -17.97
CA VAL A 265 4.91 -3.84 -16.66
C VAL A 265 4.70 -5.18 -15.96
N VAL A 266 4.98 -5.23 -14.66
CA VAL A 266 4.61 -6.34 -13.77
C VAL A 266 3.52 -5.87 -12.81
N LEU A 267 2.47 -6.67 -12.60
CA LEU A 267 1.42 -6.37 -11.63
C LEU A 267 1.18 -7.53 -10.65
N ALA A 268 0.71 -7.21 -9.46
CA ALA A 268 0.26 -8.19 -8.47
C ALA A 268 -1.03 -7.70 -7.81
N VAL A 269 -2.16 -8.37 -8.08
CA VAL A 269 -3.47 -8.02 -7.48
C VAL A 269 -3.51 -8.48 -6.01
N THR A 270 -2.97 -9.67 -5.72
CA THR A 270 -2.66 -10.06 -4.33
C THR A 270 -1.30 -9.46 -3.95
N PRO A 271 -1.16 -8.74 -2.81
CA PRO A 271 0.12 -8.20 -2.37
C PRO A 271 1.24 -9.25 -2.25
N ILE A 272 2.45 -8.88 -2.68
CA ILE A 272 3.66 -9.70 -2.55
C ILE A 272 4.71 -8.92 -1.75
N PRO A 273 4.69 -9.03 -0.41
CA PRO A 273 5.69 -8.37 0.43
C PRO A 273 7.07 -9.02 0.26
N GLY A 274 8.14 -8.31 0.62
CA GLY A 274 9.51 -8.83 0.57
C GLY A 274 10.23 -8.53 -0.75
N THR A 275 11.15 -9.43 -1.14
CA THR A 275 12.21 -9.16 -2.14
C THR A 275 11.75 -8.80 -3.55
N ALA A 276 10.58 -9.29 -3.99
CA ALA A 276 10.11 -9.13 -5.37
C ALA A 276 10.09 -7.67 -5.86
N SER A 277 9.57 -6.75 -5.04
CA SER A 277 9.47 -5.31 -5.39
C SER A 277 10.84 -4.67 -5.61
N SER A 278 11.82 -5.01 -4.77
CA SER A 278 13.21 -4.55 -4.86
C SER A 278 13.92 -5.12 -6.10
N CYS A 279 13.77 -6.43 -6.33
CA CYS A 279 14.30 -7.12 -7.49
C CYS A 279 13.79 -6.47 -8.80
N LEU A 280 12.47 -6.36 -8.97
CA LEU A 280 11.85 -5.78 -10.17
C LEU A 280 12.28 -4.32 -10.40
N THR A 281 12.10 -3.45 -9.39
CA THR A 281 12.07 -2.00 -9.61
C THR A 281 13.41 -1.29 -9.39
N MET A 282 14.27 -1.83 -8.51
CA MET A 282 15.61 -1.29 -8.27
C MET A 282 16.67 -2.01 -9.11
N ARG A 283 16.70 -3.35 -9.10
CA ARG A 283 17.75 -4.11 -9.79
C ARG A 283 17.51 -4.21 -11.29
N HIS A 284 16.32 -4.64 -11.70
CA HIS A 284 15.98 -4.83 -13.11
C HIS A 284 15.32 -3.60 -13.77
N ARG A 285 14.93 -2.59 -12.97
CA ARG A 285 14.34 -1.30 -13.39
C ARG A 285 13.04 -1.44 -14.21
N THR A 286 12.27 -2.49 -13.96
CA THR A 286 10.93 -2.71 -14.55
C THR A 286 9.86 -2.00 -13.71
N ALA A 287 8.74 -1.63 -14.32
CA ALA A 287 7.60 -1.09 -13.58
C ALA A 287 6.88 -2.22 -12.81
N HIS A 288 6.56 -1.98 -11.54
CA HIS A 288 5.72 -2.85 -10.73
C HIS A 288 4.53 -2.08 -10.15
N LEU A 289 3.31 -2.54 -10.45
CA LEU A 289 2.06 -2.07 -9.83
C LEU A 289 1.54 -3.13 -8.86
N THR A 290 1.03 -2.73 -7.69
CA THR A 290 0.33 -3.65 -6.80
C THR A 290 -0.80 -2.95 -6.04
N THR A 291 -1.60 -3.74 -5.33
CA THR A 291 -2.66 -3.25 -4.44
C THR A 291 -2.08 -2.68 -3.16
N GLY A 292 -1.17 -3.40 -2.48
CA GLY A 292 -0.56 -2.99 -1.22
C GLY A 292 0.65 -3.85 -0.80
N GLY A 293 0.97 -3.87 0.49
CA GLY A 293 2.01 -4.75 1.08
C GLY A 293 3.45 -4.43 0.68
N VAL A 294 3.75 -3.15 0.42
CA VAL A 294 5.08 -2.66 0.01
C VAL A 294 5.72 -1.80 1.11
N SER A 295 7.06 -1.78 1.20
CA SER A 295 7.75 -0.82 2.06
C SER A 295 7.73 0.58 1.44
N ASP A 296 7.52 1.60 2.27
CA ASP A 296 7.75 3.01 1.92
C ASP A 296 9.18 3.26 1.42
N SER A 297 10.16 2.50 1.93
CA SER A 297 11.54 2.54 1.47
C SER A 297 11.67 2.05 0.02
N ASP A 298 11.00 0.96 -0.35
CA ASP A 298 10.97 0.49 -1.74
C ASP A 298 10.22 1.48 -2.65
N LEU A 299 9.10 2.05 -2.21
CA LEU A 299 8.36 3.08 -2.97
C LEU A 299 9.28 4.27 -3.32
N VAL A 300 10.02 4.81 -2.34
CA VAL A 300 10.98 5.91 -2.55
C VAL A 300 12.16 5.48 -3.42
N LEU A 301 12.81 4.36 -3.12
CA LEU A 301 14.02 3.92 -3.83
C LEU A 301 13.74 3.43 -5.27
N SER A 302 12.51 2.99 -5.56
CA SER A 302 12.09 2.53 -6.88
C SER A 302 12.14 3.61 -7.97
N GLY A 303 12.22 4.89 -7.63
CA GLY A 303 12.17 5.97 -8.62
C GLY A 303 10.82 6.10 -9.32
N GLY A 304 9.73 5.81 -8.61
CA GLY A 304 8.37 5.78 -9.18
C GLY A 304 8.09 4.55 -10.05
N ARG A 305 9.02 3.58 -10.13
CA ARG A 305 8.80 2.30 -10.81
C ARG A 305 7.99 1.33 -9.97
N LEU A 306 8.01 1.44 -8.63
CA LEU A 306 7.05 0.77 -7.75
C LEU A 306 5.89 1.73 -7.49
N GLN A 307 4.67 1.23 -7.64
CA GLN A 307 3.45 1.97 -7.36
C GLN A 307 2.42 1.05 -6.69
N SER A 308 1.65 1.61 -5.76
CA SER A 308 0.68 0.88 -4.93
C SER A 308 -0.65 1.63 -4.89
N LEU A 309 -1.80 0.94 -4.89
CA LEU A 309 -3.10 1.58 -4.65
C LEU A 309 -3.21 2.06 -3.18
N GLU A 310 -2.67 1.26 -2.26
CA GLU A 310 -2.61 1.54 -0.82
C GLU A 310 -1.36 2.36 -0.43
N VAL A 311 -1.27 2.76 0.85
CA VAL A 311 -0.03 3.26 1.47
C VAL A 311 1.01 2.14 1.62
N GLY A 312 2.27 2.51 1.84
CA GLY A 312 3.28 1.56 2.29
C GLY A 312 3.04 1.09 3.74
N ASP A 313 3.54 -0.11 4.05
CA ASP A 313 3.41 -0.78 5.34
C ASP A 313 3.84 0.12 6.52
N ARG A 314 4.93 0.85 6.35
CA ARG A 314 5.56 1.68 7.39
C ARG A 314 4.69 2.90 7.68
N SER A 315 4.17 3.56 6.64
CA SER A 315 3.25 4.71 6.79
C SER A 315 1.91 4.28 7.37
N GLY A 316 1.29 3.22 6.87
CA GLY A 316 0.01 2.71 7.39
C GLY A 316 0.08 2.38 8.88
N LEU A 317 1.16 1.70 9.31
CA LEU A 317 1.42 1.43 10.73
C LEU A 317 1.65 2.71 11.55
N ARG A 318 2.35 3.71 10.99
CA ARG A 318 2.55 5.00 11.68
C ARG A 318 1.22 5.70 11.95
N PHE A 319 0.33 5.72 10.96
CA PHE A 319 -0.98 6.36 11.11
C PHE A 319 -1.86 5.63 12.12
N ALA A 320 -1.82 4.29 12.19
CA ALA A 320 -2.53 3.55 13.23
C ALA A 320 -2.14 3.98 14.65
N VAL A 321 -0.84 4.15 14.92
CA VAL A 321 -0.35 4.63 16.23
C VAL A 321 -0.69 6.10 16.47
N LEU A 322 -0.54 6.96 15.46
CA LEU A 322 -0.91 8.38 15.57
C LEU A 322 -2.42 8.59 15.79
N THR A 323 -3.28 7.77 15.18
CA THR A 323 -4.72 7.76 15.44
C THR A 323 -5.02 7.32 16.87
N ALA A 324 -4.34 6.30 17.38
CA ALA A 324 -4.54 5.85 18.76
C ALA A 324 -4.10 6.92 19.79
N LEU A 325 -3.01 7.64 19.52
CA LEU A 325 -2.59 8.81 20.31
C LEU A 325 -3.66 9.93 20.29
N ASP A 326 -4.11 10.34 19.11
CA ASP A 326 -5.10 11.42 18.94
C ASP A 326 -6.45 11.11 19.63
N GLN A 327 -6.81 9.83 19.69
CA GLN A 327 -8.03 9.34 20.34
C GLN A 327 -7.86 9.04 21.85
N GLY A 328 -6.67 9.26 22.44
CA GLY A 328 -6.39 8.97 23.85
C GLY A 328 -6.37 7.46 24.19
N LEU A 329 -6.27 6.59 23.18
CA LEU A 329 -6.30 5.13 23.34
C LEU A 329 -4.99 4.54 23.90
N LEU A 330 -3.96 5.37 24.04
CA LEU A 330 -2.68 5.01 24.68
C LEU A 330 -2.51 5.64 26.07
N ASP A 331 -3.48 6.41 26.57
CA ASP A 331 -3.43 7.04 27.88
C ASP A 331 -3.24 5.98 28.98
N GLU A 332 -2.17 6.11 29.77
CA GLU A 332 -1.74 5.16 30.81
C GLU A 332 -1.54 3.69 30.34
N ALA A 333 -1.32 3.47 29.03
CA ALA A 333 -1.16 2.13 28.45
C ALA A 333 0.20 1.47 28.70
N SER A 334 0.18 0.14 28.90
CA SER A 334 1.33 -0.76 28.76
C SER A 334 1.31 -1.36 27.35
N ILE A 335 2.24 -0.92 26.50
CA ILE A 335 2.23 -1.17 25.05
C ILE A 335 3.16 -2.33 24.70
N GLY A 336 2.60 -3.44 24.23
CA GLY A 336 3.35 -4.59 23.72
C GLY A 336 3.32 -4.72 22.21
N ILE A 337 4.50 -4.73 21.59
CA ILE A 337 4.67 -5.01 20.16
C ILE A 337 5.07 -6.47 19.98
N VAL A 338 4.31 -7.24 19.20
CA VAL A 338 4.64 -8.64 18.89
C VAL A 338 5.32 -8.70 17.53
N VAL A 339 6.55 -9.21 17.49
CA VAL A 339 7.51 -9.01 16.39
C VAL A 339 7.96 -10.35 15.79
N PRO A 340 7.83 -10.58 14.46
CA PRO A 340 8.35 -11.79 13.82
C PRO A 340 9.89 -11.75 13.67
N ASP A 341 10.52 -12.92 13.58
CA ASP A 341 11.97 -13.11 13.34
C ASP A 341 12.44 -12.80 11.90
N ALA A 342 11.87 -11.77 11.28
CA ALA A 342 12.20 -11.25 9.94
C ALA A 342 12.85 -9.85 10.05
N PRO A 343 14.14 -9.73 10.43
CA PRO A 343 14.67 -8.53 11.07
C PRO A 343 14.54 -7.26 10.22
N GLN A 344 14.88 -7.33 8.93
CA GLN A 344 14.90 -6.15 8.06
C GLN A 344 13.53 -5.48 7.88
N ARG A 345 12.43 -6.25 7.96
CA ARG A 345 11.06 -5.70 7.91
C ARG A 345 10.59 -5.29 9.31
N SER A 346 10.90 -6.09 10.33
CA SER A 346 10.58 -5.80 11.72
C SER A 346 11.23 -4.48 12.20
N ASP A 347 12.51 -4.24 11.89
CA ASP A 347 13.26 -3.05 12.30
C ASP A 347 12.68 -1.75 11.69
N ASP A 348 12.27 -1.76 10.42
CA ASP A 348 11.66 -0.60 9.73
C ASP A 348 10.29 -0.24 10.32
N LEU A 349 9.49 -1.27 10.65
CA LEU A 349 8.18 -1.12 11.29
C LEU A 349 8.30 -0.65 12.75
N LEU A 350 9.22 -1.21 13.53
CA LEU A 350 9.54 -0.77 14.88
C LEU A 350 10.04 0.68 14.91
N ALA A 351 10.90 1.07 13.96
CA ALA A 351 11.34 2.46 13.78
C ALA A 351 10.19 3.40 13.37
N SER A 352 9.11 2.88 12.77
CA SER A 352 7.89 3.66 12.52
C SER A 352 7.10 3.93 13.79
N ILE A 353 6.91 2.91 14.63
CA ILE A 353 6.18 3.02 15.90
C ILE A 353 6.95 3.93 16.87
N ALA A 354 8.26 3.73 17.02
CA ALA A 354 9.11 4.62 17.80
C ALA A 354 9.05 6.07 17.28
N GLY A 355 9.05 6.27 15.95
CA GLY A 355 8.87 7.58 15.32
C GLY A 355 7.44 8.13 15.31
N ALA A 356 6.47 7.42 15.90
CA ALA A 356 5.13 7.91 16.20
C ALA A 356 4.97 8.26 17.69
N LEU A 357 5.64 7.52 18.57
CA LEU A 357 5.63 7.74 20.02
C LEU A 357 6.70 8.75 20.50
N ASP A 358 7.66 9.16 19.66
CA ASP A 358 8.69 10.14 20.02
C ASP A 358 8.09 11.45 20.58
N GLY A 359 8.63 11.90 21.70
CA GLY A 359 8.15 13.08 22.43
C GLY A 359 6.82 12.93 23.19
N THR A 360 6.10 11.82 23.06
CA THR A 360 4.79 11.60 23.73
C THR A 360 4.92 11.20 25.20
N GLY A 361 5.99 10.47 25.56
CA GLY A 361 6.18 9.88 26.88
C GLY A 361 5.70 8.43 27.02
N HIS A 362 5.11 7.84 25.98
CA HIS A 362 4.83 6.40 25.94
C HIS A 362 6.09 5.60 25.55
N GLU A 363 6.33 4.51 26.27
CA GLU A 363 7.36 3.51 26.00
C GLU A 363 6.69 2.19 25.60
N PHE A 364 7.41 1.27 24.95
CA PHE A 364 6.87 -0.02 24.53
C PHE A 364 7.83 -1.18 24.78
N GLN A 365 7.27 -2.37 24.94
CA GLN A 365 8.00 -3.62 25.09
C GLN A 365 7.89 -4.46 23.81
N GLN A 366 8.94 -5.24 23.51
CA GLN A 366 9.02 -6.05 22.29
C GLN A 366 9.02 -7.54 22.63
N TYR A 367 8.09 -8.29 22.02
CA TYR A 367 7.90 -9.71 22.25
C TYR A 367 8.13 -10.46 20.93
N GLN A 368 9.31 -11.07 20.80
CA GLN A 368 9.73 -11.73 19.57
C GLN A 368 9.13 -13.15 19.44
N VAL A 369 8.64 -13.49 18.25
CA VAL A 369 8.17 -14.84 17.89
C VAL A 369 8.84 -15.33 16.61
N GLY A 370 9.14 -16.63 16.54
CA GLY A 370 9.88 -17.26 15.45
C GLY A 370 8.99 -17.91 14.40
N CYS A 371 9.33 -17.69 13.13
CA CYS A 371 8.64 -18.20 11.93
C CYS A 371 9.42 -19.31 11.22
N GLU A 372 10.66 -19.60 11.65
CA GLU A 372 11.53 -20.69 11.15
C GLU A 372 11.75 -20.70 9.62
N GLY A 373 11.76 -19.51 8.99
CA GLY A 373 11.87 -19.35 7.53
C GLY A 373 10.57 -19.64 6.75
N THR A 374 9.47 -19.92 7.45
CA THR A 374 8.12 -20.01 6.90
C THR A 374 7.35 -18.69 7.10
N THR A 375 6.12 -18.62 6.59
CA THR A 375 5.22 -17.48 6.84
C THR A 375 4.38 -17.61 8.13
N THR A 376 4.53 -18.67 8.93
CA THR A 376 3.67 -18.90 10.11
C THR A 376 4.49 -18.92 11.39
N CYS A 377 4.32 -17.89 12.21
CA CYS A 377 5.13 -17.62 13.39
C CYS A 377 4.49 -18.19 14.65
N GLN A 378 5.15 -19.18 15.26
CA GLN A 378 4.65 -19.93 16.42
C GLN A 378 5.75 -20.21 17.47
N VAL A 379 7.03 -20.18 17.09
CA VAL A 379 8.12 -20.49 18.03
C VAL A 379 8.25 -19.35 19.04
N GLY A 380 8.35 -19.71 20.33
CA GLY A 380 8.43 -18.74 21.42
C GLY A 380 7.10 -18.07 21.79
N LEU A 381 6.01 -18.30 21.04
CA LEU A 381 4.71 -17.63 21.23
C LEU A 381 4.18 -17.73 22.67
N LYS A 382 4.23 -18.92 23.28
CA LYS A 382 3.87 -19.13 24.69
C LYS A 382 4.69 -18.28 25.65
N ALA A 383 6.00 -18.17 25.43
CA ALA A 383 6.88 -17.35 26.27
C ALA A 383 6.65 -15.86 26.07
N ALA A 384 6.39 -15.42 24.83
CA ALA A 384 6.01 -14.04 24.52
C ALA A 384 4.74 -13.63 25.28
N VAL A 385 3.66 -14.42 25.19
CA VAL A 385 2.40 -14.16 25.91
C VAL A 385 2.60 -14.23 27.43
N SER A 386 3.37 -15.20 27.95
CA SER A 386 3.67 -15.27 29.39
C SER A 386 4.39 -14.02 29.91
N SER A 387 5.27 -13.40 29.11
CA SER A 387 5.87 -12.11 29.45
C SER A 387 4.85 -10.97 29.37
N MET A 388 4.04 -10.89 28.32
CA MET A 388 2.99 -9.86 28.18
C MET A 388 1.99 -9.85 29.36
N VAL A 389 1.69 -11.03 29.93
CA VAL A 389 0.86 -11.16 31.16
C VAL A 389 1.59 -10.66 32.41
N VAL A 390 2.91 -10.86 32.51
CA VAL A 390 3.74 -10.38 33.65
C VAL A 390 3.99 -8.87 33.56
N ASP A 391 4.12 -8.33 32.35
CA ASP A 391 4.36 -6.91 32.06
C ASP A 391 3.03 -6.09 31.96
N GLU A 392 1.91 -6.69 32.38
CA GLU A 392 0.55 -6.11 32.42
C GLU A 392 0.11 -5.40 31.12
N VAL A 393 0.51 -5.95 29.97
CA VAL A 393 0.25 -5.36 28.63
C VAL A 393 -1.25 -5.26 28.36
N ASN A 394 -1.72 -4.02 28.14
CA ASN A 394 -3.13 -3.71 27.87
C ASN A 394 -3.38 -3.13 26.47
N VAL A 395 -2.31 -2.79 25.73
CA VAL A 395 -2.37 -2.41 24.31
C VAL A 395 -1.41 -3.30 23.51
N VAL A 396 -1.87 -3.90 22.42
CA VAL A 396 -1.07 -4.81 21.58
C VAL A 396 -0.98 -4.32 20.14
N ILE A 397 0.24 -4.19 19.63
CA ILE A 397 0.54 -3.88 18.23
C ILE A 397 1.21 -5.10 17.58
N PRO A 398 0.46 -6.01 16.94
CA PRO A 398 1.05 -7.21 16.34
C PRO A 398 1.58 -6.93 14.93
N LEU A 399 2.89 -7.08 14.72
CA LEU A 399 3.53 -7.02 13.40
C LEU A 399 3.44 -8.36 12.63
N LEU A 400 2.46 -9.18 13.00
CA LEU A 400 2.22 -10.51 12.46
C LEU A 400 1.42 -10.45 11.15
N ASN A 401 1.40 -11.56 10.42
CA ASN A 401 0.59 -11.72 9.21
C ASN A 401 -0.70 -12.52 9.49
N MET A 402 -1.57 -12.62 8.47
CA MET A 402 -2.87 -13.30 8.53
C MET A 402 -2.80 -14.76 9.05
N THR A 403 -1.70 -15.49 8.80
CA THR A 403 -1.52 -16.89 9.21
C THR A 403 -0.96 -17.05 10.62
N SER A 404 -0.43 -15.97 11.22
CA SER A 404 0.22 -16.00 12.54
C SER A 404 -0.60 -15.29 13.63
N LEU A 405 -1.30 -14.22 13.30
CA LEU A 405 -2.10 -13.46 14.28
C LEU A 405 -3.18 -14.30 15.02
N PRO A 406 -3.93 -15.22 14.38
CA PRO A 406 -4.91 -16.05 15.10
C PRO A 406 -4.28 -16.96 16.16
N TRP A 407 -3.02 -17.37 15.98
CA TRP A 407 -2.30 -18.16 17.00
C TRP A 407 -1.94 -17.32 18.22
N LEU A 408 -1.57 -16.05 18.04
CA LEU A 408 -1.34 -15.13 19.15
C LEU A 408 -2.61 -14.95 20.00
N VAL A 409 -3.76 -14.72 19.35
CA VAL A 409 -5.06 -14.60 20.04
C VAL A 409 -5.42 -15.89 20.79
N LEU A 410 -5.17 -17.06 20.21
CA LEU A 410 -5.41 -18.36 20.86
C LEU A 410 -4.48 -18.63 22.06
N GLU A 411 -3.20 -18.25 21.99
CA GLU A 411 -2.26 -18.41 23.10
C GLU A 411 -2.55 -17.40 24.23
N MET A 412 -3.00 -16.19 23.91
CA MET A 412 -3.51 -15.22 24.90
C MET A 412 -4.73 -15.76 25.66
N LEU A 413 -5.64 -16.44 24.97
CA LEU A 413 -6.79 -17.11 25.57
C LEU A 413 -6.39 -18.34 26.41
N ASP A 414 -5.43 -19.16 25.98
CA ASP A 414 -4.91 -20.32 26.75
C ASP A 414 -4.25 -19.89 28.08
N GLN A 415 -3.69 -18.68 28.13
CA GLN A 415 -3.05 -18.12 29.32
C GLN A 415 -3.96 -17.18 30.15
N GLU A 416 -5.27 -17.12 29.84
CA GLU A 416 -6.24 -16.24 30.52
C GLU A 416 -5.82 -14.75 30.56
N MET A 417 -5.08 -14.28 29.55
CA MET A 417 -4.61 -12.89 29.47
C MET A 417 -5.82 -11.94 29.37
N PRO A 418 -5.89 -10.86 30.20
CA PRO A 418 -6.94 -9.85 30.07
C PRO A 418 -6.99 -9.26 28.66
N GLN A 419 -8.18 -9.09 28.09
CA GLN A 419 -8.38 -8.60 26.73
C GLN A 419 -7.68 -7.25 26.50
N PRO A 420 -6.64 -7.17 25.65
CA PRO A 420 -5.98 -5.92 25.33
C PRO A 420 -6.71 -5.19 24.19
N LEU A 421 -6.47 -3.88 24.08
CA LEU A 421 -6.79 -3.16 22.85
C LEU A 421 -5.75 -3.49 21.78
N PHE A 422 -6.16 -4.20 20.73
CA PHE A 422 -5.31 -4.36 19.55
C PHE A 422 -5.36 -3.11 18.67
N ILE A 423 -4.19 -2.67 18.18
CA ILE A 423 -4.03 -1.58 17.20
C ILE A 423 -3.26 -2.13 16.00
N GLN A 424 -3.84 -1.98 14.82
CA GLN A 424 -3.28 -2.52 13.56
C GLN A 424 -3.47 -1.55 12.39
N SER A 425 -2.86 -1.90 11.27
CA SER A 425 -3.03 -1.23 9.98
C SER A 425 -3.32 -2.23 8.87
N GLY A 426 -3.40 -1.77 7.61
CA GLY A 426 -3.53 -2.63 6.43
C GLY A 426 -2.35 -3.60 6.21
N LEU A 427 -1.28 -3.51 7.02
CA LEU A 427 -0.14 -4.42 7.05
C LEU A 427 -0.59 -5.89 6.94
N ASN A 428 -0.05 -6.61 5.95
CA ASN A 428 -0.39 -8.02 5.67
C ASN A 428 -1.90 -8.30 5.37
N GLY A 429 -2.69 -7.28 5.06
CA GLY A 429 -4.11 -7.38 4.71
C GLY A 429 -5.11 -7.34 5.87
N HIS A 430 -4.68 -7.03 7.11
CA HIS A 430 -5.55 -7.13 8.30
C HIS A 430 -6.76 -6.19 8.32
N GLY A 431 -6.75 -5.13 7.50
CA GLY A 431 -7.89 -4.22 7.32
C GLY A 431 -8.96 -4.70 6.32
N LEU A 432 -8.84 -5.92 5.81
CA LEU A 432 -9.83 -6.57 4.95
C LEU A 432 -10.74 -7.52 5.75
N ASP A 433 -12.05 -7.47 5.51
CA ASP A 433 -13.05 -8.36 6.15
C ASP A 433 -12.65 -9.83 6.02
N ALA A 434 -12.20 -10.24 4.82
CA ALA A 434 -11.78 -11.61 4.52
C ALA A 434 -10.60 -12.12 5.36
N ILE A 435 -9.79 -11.20 5.91
CA ILE A 435 -8.65 -11.48 6.79
C ILE A 435 -9.07 -11.34 8.26
N ALA A 436 -9.73 -10.25 8.65
CA ALA A 436 -10.15 -10.03 10.03
C ALA A 436 -11.12 -11.13 10.53
N ALA A 437 -12.05 -11.58 9.67
CA ALA A 437 -12.95 -12.69 9.96
C ALA A 437 -12.22 -14.03 10.19
N ARG A 438 -10.95 -14.18 9.77
CA ARG A 438 -10.14 -15.40 10.02
C ARG A 438 -9.85 -15.60 11.51
N ILE A 439 -9.81 -14.55 12.33
CA ILE A 439 -9.57 -14.68 13.78
C ILE A 439 -10.64 -15.57 14.40
N ALA A 440 -11.91 -15.25 14.13
CA ALA A 440 -13.07 -16.01 14.60
C ALA A 440 -13.34 -17.28 13.79
N GLU A 441 -13.08 -17.33 12.47
CA GLU A 441 -13.21 -18.59 11.70
C GLU A 441 -12.14 -19.63 12.05
N PHE A 442 -10.97 -19.22 12.55
CA PHE A 442 -9.88 -20.12 12.95
C PHE A 442 -9.92 -20.47 14.44
N GLY A 443 -10.07 -19.47 15.31
CA GLY A 443 -10.10 -19.65 16.78
C GLY A 443 -11.49 -19.85 17.38
N GLY A 444 -12.54 -19.77 16.57
CA GLY A 444 -13.94 -19.86 17.03
C GLY A 444 -14.43 -18.58 17.71
N ILE A 445 -15.67 -18.65 18.23
CA ILE A 445 -16.35 -17.53 18.90
C ILE A 445 -15.48 -16.85 19.98
N PRO A 446 -14.79 -17.57 20.90
CA PRO A 446 -13.97 -16.92 21.93
C PRO A 446 -12.84 -16.05 21.35
N ALA A 447 -12.21 -16.46 20.25
CA ALA A 447 -11.19 -15.66 19.58
C ALA A 447 -11.78 -14.44 18.87
N GLY A 448 -13.01 -14.55 18.34
CA GLY A 448 -13.76 -13.43 17.80
C GLY A 448 -14.10 -12.39 18.87
N ASP A 449 -14.70 -12.85 19.97
CA ASP A 449 -15.12 -11.99 21.10
C ASP A 449 -13.91 -11.30 21.77
N TYR A 450 -12.78 -12.01 21.91
CA TYR A 450 -11.52 -11.47 22.43
C TYR A 450 -10.87 -10.42 21.51
N TYR A 451 -11.19 -10.45 20.22
CA TYR A 451 -10.68 -9.51 19.22
C TYR A 451 -11.68 -8.38 18.90
N ASP A 452 -12.91 -8.44 19.43
CA ASP A 452 -13.91 -7.37 19.34
C ASP A 452 -13.34 -6.04 19.84
N GLY A 453 -13.62 -4.95 19.14
CA GLY A 453 -13.10 -3.63 19.50
C GLY A 453 -11.71 -3.29 18.94
N THR A 454 -10.98 -4.23 18.34
CA THR A 454 -9.68 -3.97 17.67
C THR A 454 -9.77 -2.78 16.71
N ILE A 455 -8.82 -1.86 16.80
CA ILE A 455 -8.72 -0.71 15.89
C ILE A 455 -7.79 -1.04 14.72
N VAL A 456 -8.27 -0.79 13.49
CA VAL A 456 -7.48 -0.97 12.27
C VAL A 456 -7.52 0.32 11.42
N VAL A 457 -6.36 0.85 11.04
CA VAL A 457 -6.24 2.07 10.21
C VAL A 457 -5.52 1.74 8.90
N ASP A 458 -6.23 1.82 7.77
CA ASP A 458 -5.68 1.44 6.46
C ASP A 458 -6.20 2.32 5.31
N THR A 459 -5.85 1.95 4.08
CA THR A 459 -6.36 2.52 2.84
C THR A 459 -7.21 1.57 1.99
N SER A 460 -7.86 0.56 2.59
CA SER A 460 -8.83 -0.30 1.91
C SER A 460 -10.22 0.35 1.86
N ALA A 461 -11.12 -0.23 1.07
CA ALA A 461 -12.53 0.18 0.98
C ALA A 461 -13.46 -0.55 1.96
N THR A 462 -12.94 -1.48 2.77
CA THR A 462 -13.74 -2.45 3.53
C THR A 462 -14.77 -1.77 4.45
N GLY A 463 -15.97 -2.35 4.56
CA GLY A 463 -17.04 -1.86 5.42
C GLY A 463 -17.68 -0.53 5.03
N SER A 464 -17.29 0.14 3.94
CA SER A 464 -17.93 1.38 3.48
C SER A 464 -19.43 1.24 3.20
N HIS A 465 -19.88 0.01 2.90
CA HIS A 465 -21.29 -0.35 2.71
C HIS A 465 -22.12 -0.42 3.99
N ARG A 466 -21.49 -0.34 5.18
CA ARG A 466 -22.14 -0.52 6.50
C ARG A 466 -22.56 0.79 7.17
N ILE A 467 -22.21 1.94 6.59
CA ILE A 467 -22.49 3.26 7.17
C ILE A 467 -23.82 3.83 6.66
N ASP A 468 -24.47 4.67 7.48
CA ASP A 468 -25.67 5.39 7.07
C ASP A 468 -25.41 6.25 5.82
N GLY A 469 -26.31 6.16 4.83
CA GLY A 469 -26.19 6.89 3.58
C GLY A 469 -25.18 6.32 2.57
N ALA A 470 -24.68 5.08 2.78
CA ALA A 470 -23.88 4.38 1.78
C ALA A 470 -24.65 4.17 0.46
N GLU A 471 -23.91 4.10 -0.65
CA GLU A 471 -24.40 3.85 -2.00
C GLU A 471 -23.38 3.01 -2.79
N ARG A 472 -23.82 2.31 -3.85
CA ARG A 472 -22.90 1.65 -4.77
C ARG A 472 -22.24 2.69 -5.66
N ARG A 473 -20.93 2.86 -5.52
CA ARG A 473 -20.17 3.85 -6.31
C ARG A 473 -20.23 3.52 -7.80
N PRO A 474 -20.36 4.51 -8.70
CA PRO A 474 -20.46 4.27 -10.14
C PRO A 474 -19.34 3.42 -10.74
N PHE A 475 -18.07 3.67 -10.37
CA PHE A 475 -16.92 2.90 -10.84
C PHE A 475 -17.00 1.43 -10.40
N ASP A 476 -17.20 1.21 -9.09
CA ASP A 476 -17.32 -0.10 -8.47
C ASP A 476 -18.40 -0.94 -9.17
N LEU A 477 -19.55 -0.32 -9.38
CA LEU A 477 -20.72 -0.90 -10.03
C LEU A 477 -20.49 -1.19 -11.52
N MET A 478 -19.76 -0.32 -12.23
CA MET A 478 -19.35 -0.51 -13.62
C MET A 478 -18.37 -1.68 -13.75
N CYS A 479 -17.34 -1.77 -12.90
CA CYS A 479 -16.40 -2.89 -12.87
C CYS A 479 -17.10 -4.22 -12.56
N ALA A 480 -17.96 -4.25 -11.55
CA ALA A 480 -18.70 -5.45 -11.15
C ALA A 480 -19.68 -5.93 -12.25
N ARG A 481 -20.40 -5.00 -12.91
CA ARG A 481 -21.26 -5.32 -14.07
C ARG A 481 -20.44 -5.81 -15.27
N THR A 482 -19.30 -5.19 -15.53
CA THR A 482 -18.39 -5.57 -16.63
C THR A 482 -17.83 -6.97 -16.44
N TRP A 483 -17.33 -7.30 -15.24
CA TRP A 483 -16.87 -8.66 -14.92
C TRP A 483 -17.99 -9.69 -15.11
N ALA A 484 -19.16 -9.46 -14.51
CA ALA A 484 -20.31 -10.36 -14.60
C ALA A 484 -20.74 -10.67 -16.05
N GLU A 485 -20.72 -9.66 -16.93
CA GLU A 485 -21.03 -9.83 -18.35
C GLU A 485 -19.96 -10.62 -19.12
N LEU A 486 -18.68 -10.53 -18.72
CA LEU A 486 -17.57 -11.24 -19.34
C LEU A 486 -17.43 -12.69 -18.86
N SER A 487 -17.85 -12.98 -17.63
CA SER A 487 -17.70 -14.29 -16.97
C SER A 487 -18.97 -15.15 -16.95
N ASP A 488 -20.13 -14.61 -17.35
CA ASP A 488 -21.47 -15.23 -17.18
C ASP A 488 -21.78 -15.57 -15.70
N THR A 489 -21.39 -14.67 -14.78
CA THR A 489 -21.62 -14.82 -13.33
C THR A 489 -22.61 -13.77 -12.79
N PRO A 490 -23.22 -13.98 -11.62
CA PRO A 490 -23.92 -12.91 -10.90
C PRO A 490 -23.00 -11.70 -10.65
N ILE A 491 -23.58 -10.50 -10.59
CA ILE A 491 -22.83 -9.27 -10.28
C ILE A 491 -22.32 -9.36 -8.84
N PRO A 492 -20.99 -9.32 -8.58
CA PRO A 492 -20.47 -9.29 -7.23
C PRO A 492 -20.70 -7.90 -6.63
N LEU A 493 -21.65 -7.78 -5.72
CA LEU A 493 -22.03 -6.52 -5.07
C LEU A 493 -21.35 -6.40 -3.70
N VAL A 494 -21.08 -5.17 -3.25
CA VAL A 494 -20.38 -4.88 -1.99
C VAL A 494 -21.15 -5.39 -0.76
N GLU A 495 -22.48 -5.53 -0.86
CA GLU A 495 -23.34 -6.11 0.17
C GLU A 495 -23.28 -7.65 0.25
N THR A 496 -22.49 -8.32 -0.60
CA THR A 496 -22.39 -9.79 -0.68
C THR A 496 -21.33 -10.30 0.29
N THR A 497 -21.65 -10.47 1.57
CA THR A 497 -20.64 -10.75 2.62
C THR A 497 -20.20 -12.22 2.73
N ALA A 498 -20.55 -13.08 1.77
CA ALA A 498 -20.16 -14.49 1.74
C ALA A 498 -18.73 -14.72 1.19
N ASP A 499 -18.23 -13.79 0.38
CA ASP A 499 -16.92 -13.82 -0.26
C ASP A 499 -16.40 -12.39 -0.52
N ASP A 500 -15.17 -12.28 -1.01
CA ASP A 500 -14.46 -11.02 -1.29
C ASP A 500 -14.15 -10.87 -2.79
N VAL A 501 -14.98 -11.49 -3.63
CA VAL A 501 -14.89 -11.41 -5.10
C VAL A 501 -15.12 -9.97 -5.56
N HIS A 502 -16.01 -9.23 -4.89
CA HIS A 502 -16.29 -7.83 -5.21
C HIS A 502 -15.02 -6.98 -5.20
N ARG A 503 -14.30 -6.91 -4.07
CA ARG A 503 -13.05 -6.14 -3.94
C ARG A 503 -12.01 -6.58 -4.96
N SER A 504 -11.86 -7.89 -5.14
CA SER A 504 -10.87 -8.50 -6.02
C SER A 504 -11.12 -8.15 -7.50
N VAL A 505 -12.39 -8.09 -7.93
CA VAL A 505 -12.81 -7.56 -9.24
C VAL A 505 -12.48 -6.06 -9.37
N LEU A 506 -12.74 -5.25 -8.34
CA LEU A 506 -12.49 -3.81 -8.39
C LEU A 506 -11.00 -3.47 -8.46
N GLU A 507 -10.16 -4.13 -7.68
CA GLU A 507 -8.70 -3.94 -7.71
C GLU A 507 -8.11 -4.35 -9.05
N THR A 508 -8.54 -5.48 -9.60
CA THR A 508 -8.16 -5.93 -10.95
C THR A 508 -8.58 -4.91 -12.01
N CYS A 509 -9.83 -4.44 -11.96
CA CYS A 509 -10.36 -3.40 -12.84
C CYS A 509 -9.54 -2.10 -12.75
N SER A 510 -9.17 -1.69 -11.53
CA SER A 510 -8.36 -0.49 -11.25
C SER A 510 -6.95 -0.60 -11.84
N LEU A 511 -6.26 -1.73 -11.61
CA LEU A 511 -4.89 -1.96 -12.11
C LEU A 511 -4.85 -2.06 -13.64
N VAL A 512 -5.79 -2.77 -14.28
CA VAL A 512 -5.85 -2.84 -15.75
C VAL A 512 -6.24 -1.49 -16.36
N ARG A 513 -7.17 -0.74 -15.76
CA ARG A 513 -7.53 0.62 -16.21
C ARG A 513 -6.34 1.59 -16.10
N TRP A 514 -5.52 1.48 -15.05
CA TRP A 514 -4.30 2.27 -14.88
C TRP A 514 -3.26 1.96 -15.96
N ILE A 515 -2.97 0.68 -16.22
CA ILE A 515 -2.07 0.27 -17.31
C ILE A 515 -2.61 0.79 -18.64
N ALA A 516 -3.91 0.61 -18.92
CA ALA A 516 -4.52 1.07 -20.16
C ALA A 516 -4.40 2.59 -20.34
N ARG A 517 -4.71 3.39 -19.32
CA ARG A 517 -4.51 4.86 -19.33
C ARG A 517 -3.06 5.24 -19.57
N ALA A 518 -2.12 4.63 -18.85
CA ALA A 518 -0.70 4.97 -18.96
C ALA A 518 -0.10 4.62 -20.34
N VAL A 519 -0.55 3.54 -20.97
CA VAL A 519 -0.17 3.21 -22.37
C VAL A 519 -0.82 4.19 -23.36
N ASP A 520 -2.10 4.51 -23.19
CA ASP A 520 -2.82 5.46 -24.05
C ASP A 520 -2.16 6.87 -23.99
N GLU A 521 -1.73 7.29 -22.80
CA GLU A 521 -1.03 8.56 -22.55
C GLU A 521 0.47 8.56 -22.91
N ALA A 522 1.14 7.41 -22.92
CA ALA A 522 2.53 7.29 -23.39
C ALA A 522 2.67 7.46 -24.92
N GLY A 523 1.55 7.41 -25.66
CA GLY A 523 1.52 7.59 -27.11
C GLY A 523 1.80 6.29 -27.89
N PRO A 524 1.92 6.38 -29.23
CA PRO A 524 1.87 5.19 -30.08
C PRO A 524 3.08 4.29 -29.99
N ASP A 525 4.30 4.80 -29.99
CA ASP A 525 5.53 3.99 -29.94
C ASP A 525 6.38 4.37 -28.70
N PRO A 526 5.91 4.04 -27.48
CA PRO A 526 6.56 4.47 -26.25
C PRO A 526 7.80 3.62 -25.96
N SER A 527 8.84 4.24 -25.41
CA SER A 527 9.91 3.52 -24.73
C SER A 527 9.44 3.04 -23.34
N LEU A 528 10.11 2.04 -22.78
CA LEU A 528 9.92 1.59 -21.40
C LEU A 528 10.02 2.74 -20.39
N LEU A 529 10.96 3.67 -20.60
CA LEU A 529 11.08 4.87 -19.77
C LEU A 529 9.89 5.83 -19.95
N GLY A 530 9.38 5.97 -21.18
CA GLY A 530 8.17 6.75 -21.45
C GLY A 530 6.95 6.18 -20.74
N LEU A 531 6.73 4.86 -20.86
CA LEU A 531 5.65 4.16 -20.19
C LEU A 531 5.78 4.21 -18.65
N GLN A 532 7.01 4.06 -18.11
CA GLN A 532 7.28 4.23 -16.67
C GLN A 532 6.92 5.64 -16.17
N VAL A 533 7.25 6.68 -16.96
CA VAL A 533 6.86 8.06 -16.64
C VAL A 533 5.34 8.21 -16.67
N SER A 534 4.64 7.70 -17.68
CA SER A 534 3.17 7.76 -17.73
C SER A 534 2.50 7.00 -16.58
N LEU A 535 2.97 5.80 -16.24
CA LEU A 535 2.47 5.02 -15.10
C LEU A 535 2.57 5.78 -13.78
N ALA A 536 3.68 6.50 -13.57
CA ALA A 536 3.94 7.32 -12.39
C ALA A 536 3.32 8.73 -12.45
N ASN A 537 2.63 9.13 -13.54
CA ASN A 537 2.09 10.48 -13.72
C ASN A 537 0.67 10.52 -14.30
N VAL A 538 -0.05 9.39 -14.35
CA VAL A 538 -1.42 9.27 -14.90
C VAL A 538 -2.47 10.13 -14.14
N GLY A 539 -2.10 10.75 -13.02
CA GLY A 539 -2.92 11.67 -12.24
C GLY A 539 -3.79 10.97 -11.18
N PRO A 540 -5.09 11.27 -11.09
CA PRO A 540 -6.02 10.60 -10.19
C PRO A 540 -6.39 9.20 -10.69
N LEU A 541 -6.53 8.24 -9.77
CA LEU A 541 -6.89 6.86 -10.06
C LEU A 541 -8.31 6.56 -9.60
N ASP A 542 -9.06 5.83 -10.43
CA ASP A 542 -10.24 5.12 -9.95
C ASP A 542 -9.76 3.92 -9.11
N VAL A 543 -10.29 3.79 -7.91
CA VAL A 543 -9.95 2.73 -6.93
C VAL A 543 -11.24 2.28 -6.22
N PRO A 544 -11.25 1.13 -5.50
CA PRO A 544 -12.42 0.65 -4.77
C PRO A 544 -13.02 1.71 -3.82
N ASP A 545 -14.36 1.82 -3.82
CA ASP A 545 -15.15 2.86 -3.15
C ASP A 545 -14.87 4.30 -3.65
N MET A 546 -14.31 4.46 -4.87
CA MET A 546 -14.02 5.73 -5.55
C MET A 546 -13.24 6.76 -4.71
N ARG A 547 -12.38 6.29 -3.81
CA ARG A 547 -11.72 7.12 -2.80
C ARG A 547 -10.56 7.94 -3.39
N PRO A 548 -10.31 9.17 -2.92
CA PRO A 548 -9.18 10.00 -3.38
C PRO A 548 -7.81 9.34 -3.29
N THR A 549 -7.30 8.96 -4.46
CA THR A 549 -5.99 8.36 -4.69
C THR A 549 -5.34 8.96 -5.93
N THR A 550 -4.08 9.40 -5.83
CA THR A 550 -3.30 9.88 -6.99
C THR A 550 -1.91 9.26 -7.02
N VAL A 551 -1.27 9.26 -8.18
CA VAL A 551 0.15 8.85 -8.34
C VAL A 551 1.05 9.94 -8.93
N ASP A 552 0.47 11.05 -9.40
CA ASP A 552 1.18 12.34 -9.49
C ASP A 552 1.70 12.79 -8.11
N ASP A 553 2.57 13.81 -8.03
CA ASP A 553 3.32 14.16 -6.80
C ASP A 553 2.50 14.46 -5.54
N ARG A 554 1.18 14.68 -5.65
CA ARG A 554 0.30 14.73 -4.46
C ARG A 554 0.37 13.41 -3.67
N HIS A 555 0.50 12.29 -4.38
CA HIS A 555 0.39 10.91 -3.90
C HIS A 555 -0.76 10.76 -2.90
N LEU A 556 -1.94 11.32 -3.23
CA LEU A 556 -3.06 11.34 -2.28
C LEU A 556 -3.42 9.91 -1.88
N ARG A 557 -3.73 9.70 -0.59
CA ARG A 557 -4.20 8.42 -0.06
C ARG A 557 -5.32 8.67 0.94
N THR A 558 -6.40 7.91 0.80
CA THR A 558 -7.56 8.00 1.70
C THR A 558 -7.48 6.93 2.79
N LEU A 559 -7.15 7.35 4.02
CA LEU A 559 -7.22 6.51 5.21
C LEU A 559 -8.64 6.38 5.73
N GLN A 560 -8.94 5.25 6.34
CA GLN A 560 -10.14 5.04 7.13
C GLN A 560 -9.79 4.31 8.44
N VAL A 561 -10.18 4.90 9.57
CA VAL A 561 -10.17 4.24 10.88
C VAL A 561 -11.33 3.25 10.94
N ARG A 562 -11.10 2.05 11.45
CA ARG A 562 -12.13 1.01 11.62
C ARG A 562 -12.04 0.36 12.99
N ARG A 563 -13.16 -0.21 13.40
CA ARG A 563 -13.25 -1.14 14.53
C ARG A 563 -13.65 -2.52 14.02
N TYR A 564 -13.00 -3.57 14.50
CA TYR A 564 -13.48 -4.94 14.31
C TYR A 564 -14.67 -5.20 15.22
N GLU A 565 -15.65 -5.93 14.70
CA GLU A 565 -16.85 -6.34 15.42
C GLU A 565 -17.08 -7.83 15.30
N HIS A 566 -17.34 -8.49 16.43
CA HIS A 566 -17.79 -9.88 16.47
C HIS A 566 -18.87 -10.09 17.55
N PRO A 567 -20.05 -10.60 17.19
CA PRO A 567 -20.62 -10.60 15.83
C PRO A 567 -20.77 -9.15 15.29
N CYS A 568 -20.92 -9.01 13.98
CA CYS A 568 -21.08 -7.72 13.31
C CYS A 568 -22.35 -6.99 13.81
N ARG A 569 -22.23 -5.73 14.25
CA ARG A 569 -23.38 -4.97 14.78
C ARG A 569 -23.99 -4.03 13.74
N HIS A 570 -23.30 -3.83 12.60
CA HIS A 570 -23.66 -2.88 11.55
C HIS A 570 -23.91 -3.57 10.20
N GLY A 571 -24.97 -4.38 10.13
CA GLY A 571 -25.31 -5.19 8.95
C GLY A 571 -24.79 -6.63 9.06
N THR A 572 -24.65 -7.32 7.92
CA THR A 572 -24.14 -8.69 7.89
C THR A 572 -22.62 -8.72 8.05
N GLY A 573 -22.14 -9.63 8.88
CA GLY A 573 -20.73 -9.96 8.98
C GLY A 573 -20.24 -10.81 7.83
N PHE A 574 -18.94 -11.07 7.82
CA PHE A 574 -18.25 -11.74 6.72
C PHE A 574 -18.10 -13.24 6.94
N GLY A 575 -18.26 -14.01 5.86
CA GLY A 575 -17.93 -15.43 5.82
C GLY A 575 -18.81 -16.28 6.75
N LYS A 576 -18.17 -17.06 7.63
CA LYS A 576 -18.86 -17.97 8.58
C LYS A 576 -18.81 -17.53 10.04
N SER A 577 -17.95 -16.59 10.39
CA SER A 577 -17.84 -16.09 11.77
C SER A 577 -18.78 -14.93 12.07
N ASP A 578 -19.40 -14.33 11.04
CA ASP A 578 -20.19 -13.10 11.17
C ASP A 578 -19.37 -11.93 11.78
N GLY A 579 -18.02 -12.01 11.73
CA GLY A 579 -17.12 -10.91 12.10
C GLY A 579 -16.96 -9.90 10.98
N CYS A 580 -16.74 -8.62 11.30
CA CYS A 580 -16.61 -7.58 10.28
C CYS A 580 -15.74 -6.40 10.74
N LEU A 581 -15.29 -5.58 9.78
CA LEU A 581 -14.70 -4.27 10.05
C LEU A 581 -15.71 -3.16 9.71
N VAL A 582 -15.86 -2.20 10.62
CA VAL A 582 -16.82 -1.09 10.51
C VAL A 582 -16.07 0.25 10.55
N PRO A 583 -16.27 1.16 9.58
CA PRO A 583 -15.73 2.53 9.60
C PRO A 583 -16.09 3.30 10.87
N VAL A 584 -15.09 3.95 11.47
CA VAL A 584 -15.23 4.85 12.63
C VAL A 584 -14.93 6.27 12.15
N GLY A 585 -15.97 7.09 12.07
CA GLY A 585 -15.86 8.46 11.56
C GLY A 585 -15.61 8.55 10.04
N PRO A 586 -15.54 9.78 9.49
CA PRO A 586 -15.28 9.99 8.07
C PRO A 586 -13.84 9.61 7.71
N PRO A 587 -13.58 9.17 6.46
CA PRO A 587 -12.23 8.94 5.96
C PRO A 587 -11.41 10.24 5.88
N VAL A 588 -10.09 10.12 6.05
CA VAL A 588 -9.14 11.24 6.03
C VAL A 588 -8.22 11.10 4.82
N ILE A 589 -8.07 12.18 4.04
CA ILE A 589 -7.22 12.21 2.86
C ILE A 589 -5.87 12.81 3.24
N LEU A 590 -4.79 12.09 2.96
CA LEU A 590 -3.42 12.50 3.25
C LEU A 590 -2.63 12.82 1.97
N ASP A 591 -1.64 13.70 2.10
CA ASP A 591 -0.61 13.95 1.07
C ASP A 591 0.57 12.95 1.18
N ARG A 592 1.53 13.09 0.27
CA ARG A 592 2.81 12.34 0.30
C ARG A 592 3.62 12.51 1.60
N SER A 593 3.39 13.56 2.38
CA SER A 593 4.03 13.79 3.69
C SER A 593 3.32 13.09 4.85
N GLY A 594 2.11 12.56 4.63
CA GLY A 594 1.24 12.04 5.67
C GLY A 594 0.43 13.10 6.41
N LEU A 595 0.28 14.31 5.86
CA LEU A 595 -0.54 15.37 6.45
C LEU A 595 -1.97 15.36 5.90
N PRO A 596 -3.00 15.58 6.75
CA PRO A 596 -4.38 15.79 6.31
C PRO A 596 -4.51 16.95 5.30
N VAL A 597 -5.17 16.66 4.20
CA VAL A 597 -5.38 17.58 3.07
C VAL A 597 -6.72 18.30 3.20
N THR A 598 -6.73 19.62 3.00
CA THR A 598 -7.93 20.47 3.07
C THR A 598 -8.39 21.01 1.72
N GLY A 599 -7.75 20.60 0.63
CA GLY A 599 -8.02 21.02 -0.76
C GLY A 599 -7.05 20.31 -1.72
N LEU A 600 -7.49 19.89 -2.90
CA LEU A 600 -6.73 18.91 -3.72
C LEU A 600 -5.44 19.41 -4.35
N GLU A 601 -5.27 20.71 -4.58
CA GLU A 601 -4.01 21.28 -5.02
C GLU A 601 -3.29 21.87 -3.80
N PRO A 602 -2.07 21.43 -3.48
CA PRO A 602 -1.34 21.92 -2.32
C PRO A 602 -1.13 23.44 -2.39
N PRO A 603 -1.19 24.14 -1.24
CA PRO A 603 -0.92 25.57 -1.20
C PRO A 603 0.49 25.87 -1.71
N ARG A 604 0.62 27.06 -2.31
CA ARG A 604 1.89 27.64 -2.76
C ARG A 604 1.97 29.10 -2.34
N LEU A 605 3.16 29.52 -1.93
CA LEU A 605 3.48 30.88 -1.56
C LEU A 605 3.94 31.69 -2.81
N PRO A 606 3.99 33.03 -2.73
CA PRO A 606 4.76 33.84 -3.66
C PRO A 606 6.23 33.35 -3.73
N PRO A 607 6.88 33.26 -4.91
CA PRO A 607 8.24 32.72 -5.02
C PRO A 607 9.26 33.40 -4.10
N ASN A 608 9.14 34.72 -3.91
CA ASN A 608 9.99 35.53 -3.05
C ASN A 608 9.76 35.31 -1.53
N GLU A 609 8.72 34.56 -1.15
CA GLU A 609 8.48 34.08 0.22
C GLU A 609 8.95 32.62 0.42
N VAL A 610 9.33 31.91 -0.65
CA VAL A 610 9.84 30.52 -0.60
C VAL A 610 11.38 30.53 -0.58
N ARG A 611 11.97 30.02 0.50
CA ARG A 611 13.43 29.95 0.63
C ARG A 611 14.00 28.67 0.02
N VAL A 612 14.71 28.79 -1.10
CA VAL A 612 15.24 27.65 -1.87
C VAL A 612 16.76 27.51 -1.70
N PHE A 613 17.24 26.29 -1.44
CA PHE A 613 18.67 25.96 -1.43
C PHE A 613 19.00 24.94 -2.53
N VAL A 614 19.92 25.30 -3.44
CA VAL A 614 20.38 24.39 -4.51
C VAL A 614 21.70 23.73 -4.14
N ALA A 615 21.75 22.40 -4.22
CA ALA A 615 22.92 21.57 -3.95
C ALA A 615 23.31 20.73 -5.18
N ASN A 616 24.60 20.69 -5.50
CA ASN A 616 25.15 19.89 -6.58
C ASN A 616 25.47 18.46 -6.13
N GLY A 617 24.69 17.48 -6.59
CA GLY A 617 24.99 16.05 -6.45
C GLY A 617 25.53 15.40 -7.73
N SER A 618 25.63 16.14 -8.84
CA SER A 618 26.01 15.60 -10.15
C SER A 618 27.52 15.36 -10.34
N GLY A 619 28.35 15.93 -9.47
CA GLY A 619 29.80 15.97 -9.65
C GLY A 619 30.31 16.89 -10.77
N LEU A 620 29.43 17.45 -11.62
CA LEU A 620 29.79 18.42 -12.65
C LEU A 620 29.90 19.83 -12.05
N SER A 621 30.94 20.59 -12.41
CA SER A 621 31.16 21.94 -11.87
C SER A 621 30.09 22.94 -12.31
N GLY A 622 29.77 23.89 -11.43
CA GLY A 622 28.93 25.06 -11.75
C GLY A 622 27.41 24.84 -11.72
N VAL A 623 26.90 23.62 -11.92
CA VAL A 623 25.47 23.39 -12.23
C VAL A 623 24.47 23.86 -11.16
N ALA A 624 24.81 23.77 -9.86
CA ALA A 624 23.97 24.33 -8.80
C ALA A 624 23.90 25.87 -8.86
N GLY A 625 24.94 26.55 -9.36
CA GLY A 625 24.92 27.99 -9.62
C GLY A 625 24.02 28.36 -10.81
N LEU A 626 24.00 27.53 -11.86
CA LEU A 626 23.11 27.72 -13.01
C LEU A 626 21.63 27.57 -12.61
N ALA A 627 21.27 26.46 -11.94
CA ALA A 627 19.92 26.26 -11.41
C ALA A 627 19.52 27.33 -10.38
N THR A 628 20.47 27.81 -9.55
CA THR A 628 20.25 28.97 -8.66
C THR A 628 19.93 30.25 -9.43
N ASN A 629 20.55 30.48 -10.59
CA ASN A 629 20.30 31.67 -11.41
C ASN A 629 18.97 31.59 -12.14
N LEU A 630 18.55 30.40 -12.60
CA LEU A 630 17.21 30.16 -13.15
C LEU A 630 16.13 30.50 -12.12
N LEU A 631 16.23 29.92 -10.92
CA LEU A 631 15.26 30.17 -9.85
C LEU A 631 15.25 31.62 -9.35
N ARG A 632 16.42 32.28 -9.22
CA ARG A 632 16.44 33.74 -8.92
C ARG A 632 15.79 34.58 -10.02
N SER A 633 15.83 34.12 -11.28
CA SER A 633 15.14 34.80 -12.39
C SER A 633 13.62 34.60 -12.37
N ALA A 634 13.13 33.65 -11.57
CA ALA A 634 11.73 33.45 -11.21
C ALA A 634 11.40 33.97 -9.80
N ASP A 635 12.19 34.94 -9.30
CA ASP A 635 11.99 35.69 -8.04
C ASP A 635 12.10 34.90 -6.72
N TYR A 636 12.66 33.69 -6.72
CA TYR A 636 12.86 32.90 -5.50
C TYR A 636 13.93 33.45 -4.54
N ASP A 637 13.71 33.32 -3.22
CA ASP A 637 14.74 33.61 -2.19
C ASP A 637 15.82 32.51 -2.18
N MET A 638 16.91 32.79 -2.88
CA MET A 638 18.00 31.83 -3.05
C MET A 638 19.04 31.87 -1.93
N ALA A 639 19.09 30.80 -1.13
CA ALA A 639 20.23 30.51 -0.29
C ALA A 639 21.48 30.16 -1.15
N SER A 640 22.68 30.51 -0.68
CA SER A 640 23.92 30.30 -1.46
C SER A 640 24.11 28.84 -1.89
N PRO A 641 24.43 28.58 -3.18
CA PRO A 641 24.52 27.21 -3.71
C PRO A 641 25.63 26.40 -3.04
N GLY A 642 25.45 25.08 -3.01
CA GLY A 642 26.38 24.15 -2.36
C GLY A 642 26.55 22.84 -3.11
N ASN A 643 27.09 21.84 -2.41
CA ASN A 643 27.22 20.46 -2.88
C ASN A 643 26.32 19.56 -2.01
N ALA A 644 25.95 18.42 -2.58
CA ALA A 644 25.35 17.26 -1.92
C ALA A 644 26.26 16.03 -2.11
N SER A 645 25.85 14.90 -1.55
CA SER A 645 26.34 13.57 -1.93
C SER A 645 25.99 13.25 -3.39
N ALA A 646 26.72 12.31 -4.00
CA ALA A 646 26.58 12.03 -5.43
C ALA A 646 25.27 11.31 -5.76
N VAL A 647 24.46 11.85 -6.68
CA VAL A 647 23.18 11.27 -7.12
C VAL A 647 23.02 11.29 -8.65
N GLN A 648 22.32 10.27 -9.17
CA GLN A 648 22.05 10.13 -10.61
C GLN A 648 20.79 10.90 -11.04
N GLU A 649 19.74 10.82 -10.23
CA GLU A 649 18.44 11.49 -10.40
C GLU A 649 18.43 12.82 -9.63
N SER A 650 17.60 13.78 -10.04
CA SER A 650 17.43 15.08 -9.38
C SER A 650 16.20 15.15 -8.49
N PHE A 651 16.33 15.78 -7.33
CA PHE A 651 15.32 15.81 -6.26
C PHE A 651 15.00 17.24 -5.81
N ALA A 652 13.72 17.54 -5.60
CA ALA A 652 13.24 18.71 -4.88
C ALA A 652 12.63 18.24 -3.54
N TYR A 653 13.41 18.36 -2.48
CA TYR A 653 12.99 18.03 -1.12
C TYR A 653 12.21 19.18 -0.51
N TYR A 654 11.02 18.94 0.05
CA TYR A 654 10.16 20.02 0.58
C TYR A 654 9.81 19.85 2.07
N ARG A 655 9.78 20.96 2.79
CA ARG A 655 9.29 21.03 4.18
C ARG A 655 7.77 20.79 4.17
N PRO A 656 7.18 20.09 5.16
CA PRO A 656 5.72 19.90 5.23
C PRO A 656 4.95 21.22 5.07
N GLY A 657 3.94 21.22 4.19
CA GLY A 657 3.23 22.42 3.72
C GLY A 657 3.69 22.98 2.37
N HIS A 658 4.95 22.77 1.98
CA HIS A 658 5.58 23.40 0.80
C HIS A 658 5.58 22.52 -0.47
N LEU A 659 4.63 21.60 -0.60
CA LEU A 659 4.53 20.73 -1.79
C LEU A 659 4.22 21.53 -3.07
N GLY A 660 3.34 22.53 -2.98
CA GLY A 660 3.03 23.42 -4.12
C GLY A 660 4.23 24.29 -4.54
N ASP A 661 5.06 24.67 -3.58
CA ASP A 661 6.29 25.44 -3.84
C ASP A 661 7.34 24.58 -4.56
N ALA A 662 7.52 23.32 -4.15
CA ALA A 662 8.41 22.38 -4.83
C ALA A 662 7.95 22.02 -6.24
N ARG A 663 6.63 22.00 -6.48
CA ARG A 663 6.05 21.90 -7.83
C ARG A 663 6.42 23.11 -8.69
N ALA A 664 6.25 24.32 -8.18
CA ALA A 664 6.63 25.54 -8.89
C ALA A 664 8.15 25.65 -9.13
N VAL A 665 8.99 25.20 -8.19
CA VAL A 665 10.45 25.06 -8.37
C VAL A 665 10.79 24.08 -9.50
N ARG A 666 10.06 22.96 -9.59
CA ARG A 666 10.21 21.98 -10.69
C ARG A 666 9.81 22.56 -12.04
N GLU A 667 8.68 23.25 -12.12
CA GLU A 667 8.18 23.90 -13.35
C GLU A 667 9.20 24.88 -13.95
N VAL A 668 9.89 25.65 -13.10
CA VAL A 668 10.92 26.61 -13.52
C VAL A 668 12.21 25.94 -14.02
N VAL A 669 12.61 24.79 -13.45
CA VAL A 669 13.93 24.19 -13.70
C VAL A 669 13.89 23.02 -14.68
N SER A 670 12.98 22.05 -14.49
CA SER A 670 12.86 20.85 -15.32
C SER A 670 11.74 19.93 -14.80
N PRO A 671 10.77 19.49 -15.65
CA PRO A 671 9.69 18.60 -15.22
C PRO A 671 10.16 17.21 -14.75
N TYR A 672 11.42 16.84 -15.00
CA TYR A 672 11.99 15.55 -14.60
C TYR A 672 12.51 15.49 -13.15
N ILE A 673 12.41 16.57 -12.37
CA ILE A 673 12.83 16.55 -10.95
C ILE A 673 11.79 15.79 -10.12
N ARG A 674 12.24 14.85 -9.29
CA ARG A 674 11.39 14.11 -8.34
C ARG A 674 11.07 14.98 -7.12
N ILE A 675 9.81 15.02 -6.69
CA ILE A 675 9.38 15.80 -5.53
C ILE A 675 9.13 14.87 -4.33
N GLU A 676 9.82 15.11 -3.21
CA GLU A 676 9.81 14.24 -2.03
C GLU A 676 9.79 15.04 -0.71
N PRO A 677 9.15 14.54 0.37
CA PRO A 677 9.25 15.15 1.69
C PRO A 677 10.71 15.28 2.13
N MET A 678 11.05 16.36 2.83
CA MET A 678 12.43 16.63 3.23
C MET A 678 12.94 15.56 4.23
N PRO A 679 14.07 14.88 3.94
CA PRO A 679 14.61 13.85 4.83
C PRO A 679 14.91 14.40 6.23
N ALA A 680 14.60 13.60 7.26
CA ALA A 680 14.90 13.93 8.65
C ALA A 680 16.42 13.99 8.93
N SER A 681 17.22 13.19 8.21
CA SER A 681 18.68 13.27 8.24
C SER A 681 19.18 14.35 7.27
N THR A 682 20.37 14.89 7.54
CA THR A 682 21.02 15.89 6.67
C THR A 682 22.35 15.40 6.08
N GLU A 683 22.60 14.10 6.14
CA GLU A 683 23.85 13.45 5.73
C GLU A 683 24.06 13.45 4.21
N TYR A 684 22.99 13.69 3.44
CA TYR A 684 23.06 13.91 1.99
C TYR A 684 23.73 15.25 1.62
N VAL A 685 24.10 16.10 2.59
CA VAL A 685 24.92 17.30 2.38
C VAL A 685 26.10 17.38 3.36
N PRO A 686 27.25 17.96 2.97
CA PRO A 686 28.36 18.19 3.91
C PRO A 686 27.97 19.21 4.98
N GLN A 687 28.56 19.10 6.19
CA GLN A 687 28.22 19.92 7.38
C GLN A 687 28.05 21.42 7.11
N ARG A 688 28.88 21.99 6.23
CA ARG A 688 28.82 23.40 5.77
C ARG A 688 27.54 23.81 5.01
N SER A 689 26.65 22.87 4.72
CA SER A 689 25.35 23.05 4.04
C SER A 689 24.15 22.78 4.95
N VAL A 690 24.33 22.09 6.08
CA VAL A 690 23.24 21.66 6.99
C VAL A 690 22.40 22.85 7.47
N ALA A 691 23.04 23.98 7.78
CA ALA A 691 22.33 25.20 8.17
C ALA A 691 21.43 25.77 7.05
N ARG A 692 21.82 25.62 5.77
CA ARG A 692 21.00 26.07 4.63
C ARG A 692 19.83 25.14 4.37
N VAL A 693 20.03 23.83 4.47
CA VAL A 693 18.94 22.82 4.44
C VAL A 693 17.92 23.10 5.54
N ARG A 694 18.35 23.25 6.80
CA ARG A 694 17.46 23.53 7.94
C ARG A 694 16.70 24.86 7.81
N SER A 695 17.25 25.84 7.09
CA SER A 695 16.62 27.14 6.82
C SER A 695 15.81 27.22 5.53
N ALA A 696 15.78 26.15 4.72
CA ALA A 696 15.10 26.15 3.43
C ALA A 696 13.72 25.49 3.54
N ASP A 697 12.83 25.89 2.64
CA ASP A 697 11.51 25.30 2.49
C ASP A 697 11.53 24.28 1.34
N VAL A 698 12.36 24.54 0.32
CA VAL A 698 12.69 23.60 -0.76
C VAL A 698 14.21 23.45 -0.91
N VAL A 699 14.70 22.22 -0.99
CA VAL A 699 16.10 21.89 -1.29
C VAL A 699 16.18 21.13 -2.62
N LEU A 700 16.74 21.79 -3.64
CA LEU A 700 16.95 21.20 -4.96
C LEU A 700 18.33 20.54 -5.05
N VAL A 701 18.37 19.21 -5.10
CA VAL A 701 19.58 18.43 -5.38
C VAL A 701 19.66 18.12 -6.88
N VAL A 702 20.66 18.69 -7.56
CA VAL A 702 20.89 18.50 -9.00
C VAL A 702 21.78 17.28 -9.24
N GLY A 703 21.21 16.23 -9.83
CA GLY A 703 21.87 14.99 -10.24
C GLY A 703 22.40 15.01 -11.69
N LEU A 704 22.93 13.87 -12.14
CA LEU A 704 23.51 13.70 -13.49
C LEU A 704 22.49 13.93 -14.62
N ASP A 705 21.25 13.49 -14.40
CA ASP A 705 20.09 13.56 -15.29
C ASP A 705 19.74 14.99 -15.76
N LEU A 706 19.81 15.95 -14.84
CA LEU A 706 19.50 17.35 -15.03
C LEU A 706 20.75 18.18 -15.35
N ALA A 707 21.87 17.90 -14.68
CA ALA A 707 23.13 18.60 -14.91
C ALA A 707 23.56 18.56 -16.39
N ARG A 708 23.37 17.42 -17.06
CA ARG A 708 23.62 17.25 -18.51
C ARG A 708 22.67 18.02 -19.42
N ARG A 709 21.52 18.46 -18.94
CA ARG A 709 20.54 19.29 -19.68
C ARG A 709 20.85 20.78 -19.48
N ILE A 710 20.99 21.22 -18.24
CA ILE A 710 21.32 22.62 -17.91
C ILE A 710 22.69 23.02 -18.52
N SER A 711 23.67 22.12 -18.54
CA SER A 711 24.99 22.37 -19.18
C SER A 711 24.97 22.31 -20.72
N ARG A 712 23.79 22.36 -21.36
CA ARG A 712 23.59 22.43 -22.83
C ARG A 712 22.66 23.56 -23.26
N SER A 713 22.16 24.36 -22.31
CA SER A 713 21.32 25.54 -22.55
C SER A 713 22.08 26.86 -22.40
N ASP A 714 23.35 26.79 -21.96
CA ASP A 714 24.38 27.83 -22.13
C ASP A 714 25.19 27.57 -23.41
#